data_AF-A0A3B1ILN4-F1
#
_entry.id   AF-A0A3B1ILN4-F1
#
_cell.length_a   1.000
_cell.length_b   1.000
_cell.length_c   1.000
_cell.angle_alpha   90.00
_cell.angle_beta   90.00
_cell.angle_gamma   90.00
#
_symmetry.space_group_name_H-M   'P 1'
#
loop_
_entity.id
_entity.type
_entity.pdbx_description
1 polymer ?
#
loop_
_entity_poly.entity_id
_entity_poly.type
_entity_poly.pdbx_seq_one_letter_code
_entity_poly.pdbx_strand_id
1 'polypeptide(L)'
;MVIARLTRGESCFLLFLRLVCYFFSSFFRTLALIFSDVFVCVCVCVYLCVCLSRFDYQELLHNSTFCLVPRGRRLGSFRFLEALQAACIPVLLSNGWELPFSEVIDWSKAAIIGDERLLLQIPSITRSVNADRILALRQQTQFLWDSYFSSVAKIVLTTLEIIQDRIHTHISRSRLMWNSLPGGLYTLPQFSSDPAHFPFYYGVLGKAPQQEFTAIIHAVTPLQSPLQPILKLIIAVAKSKFCSQIIVLWNCDKPSPPRNKWPSTNVPLTVIEGERKTMSGRFFPHDVVRTDAVLSLDEDSVLSTNEEATKDLNLNNMLSLSMDGPSVNWKFVELLQEEHREQCGGAQLQIIGSCGLHTMHNSFKNGFVVWQVEKLLKALHYLFHCAPARREDFVLVTKCDRFPLPFCGHRWLENLPAVERAIDIWPYIVTCVDQVKAKKLPNPRSSSYDTIAEARMDRIILAKLHFFMSVSRNFQAFLTKYQTDAPMIPFLGRDLEELIRSLLRRFIKRDVQVDVSPVNLVKLDVTDQKLWVSPKQVDIGMGATAALKGMSGSQSVGSEREVLQFMQDSQGALSKICQNILLKCPLKYPTVRNMMCLDPQKMHTEPDMCLKKMKALIMKFVQDKKVSGGVTAGDTIAQQFQEFLFVEARGEEFMAFSALDGKSRVDGFLHNVMNGYAELWSFVEKLLLLSHGQATVERGFSINKEVEMCNMNEDTIVSQRLICDYVRICGGVVKVPLTKELLNECATAQSRYRIFLEDERKKKEKTKQMSKRKGAENELEELRKKRRTISTVCETLEKDADTLAEKAENTAGTKMAELITKSNSMRRRCKEKREELMDLDCEIEKRVAELRHMS
;
A
#
# COMPACT_ATOMS: atom_id res chain seq x y z
N MET A 1 -3.14 75.53 -56.07
CA MET A 1 -3.21 76.97 -55.72
C MET A 1 -2.54 77.16 -54.35
N VAL A 2 -1.80 78.24 -54.24
CA VAL A 2 -0.74 78.58 -53.26
C VAL A 2 -1.17 78.67 -51.77
N ILE A 3 -0.38 78.00 -50.93
CA ILE A 3 0.29 78.37 -49.63
C ILE A 3 -0.45 79.18 -48.55
N ALA A 4 -0.42 78.62 -47.32
CA ALA A 4 -0.03 79.19 -45.99
C ALA A 4 -0.98 78.65 -44.90
N ARG A 5 -0.59 78.15 -43.72
CA ARG A 5 0.58 78.33 -42.85
C ARG A 5 0.72 77.09 -41.95
N LEU A 6 1.96 76.68 -41.69
CA LEU A 6 2.33 75.64 -40.72
C LEU A 6 2.05 76.09 -39.28
N THR A 7 1.56 75.18 -38.42
CA THR A 7 2.20 74.80 -37.14
C THR A 7 1.43 73.66 -36.46
N ARG A 8 1.97 72.44 -36.53
CA ARG A 8 2.16 71.45 -35.44
C ARG A 8 2.43 70.08 -36.06
N GLY A 9 3.63 69.57 -35.80
CA GLY A 9 4.18 68.39 -36.43
C GLY A 9 3.57 67.11 -35.89
N GLU A 10 2.83 66.42 -36.74
CA GLU A 10 2.74 64.96 -36.74
C GLU A 10 3.44 64.45 -38.00
N SER A 11 4.54 63.73 -37.81
CA SER A 11 5.41 63.23 -38.86
C SER A 11 4.73 62.10 -39.64
N CYS A 12 4.87 62.10 -40.98
CA CYS A 12 4.47 61.02 -41.92
C CYS A 12 4.90 59.59 -41.51
N PHE A 13 5.80 59.46 -40.54
CA PHE A 13 6.22 58.20 -39.93
C PHE A 13 5.07 57.44 -39.23
N LEU A 14 4.12 58.15 -38.61
CA LEU A 14 2.96 57.53 -37.95
C LEU A 14 1.95 56.96 -38.95
N LEU A 15 1.83 57.56 -40.14
CA LEU A 15 0.96 57.05 -41.20
C LEU A 15 1.55 55.81 -41.86
N PHE A 16 2.88 55.77 -42.05
CA PHE A 16 3.61 54.59 -42.53
C PHE A 16 3.54 53.42 -41.52
N LEU A 17 3.70 53.69 -40.23
CA LEU A 17 3.51 52.69 -39.17
C LEU A 17 2.07 52.16 -39.11
N ARG A 18 1.05 53.01 -39.31
CA ARG A 18 -0.35 52.56 -39.35
C ARG A 18 -0.65 51.66 -40.56
N LEU A 19 -0.09 51.96 -41.73
CA LEU A 19 -0.23 51.12 -42.93
C LEU A 19 0.48 49.77 -42.82
N VAL A 20 1.69 49.75 -42.24
CA VAL A 20 2.41 48.50 -41.93
C VAL A 20 1.66 47.70 -40.86
N CYS A 21 1.14 48.34 -39.83
CA CYS A 21 0.31 47.69 -38.80
C CYS A 21 -1.00 47.11 -39.36
N TYR A 22 -1.64 47.75 -40.34
CA TYR A 22 -2.87 47.25 -40.96
C TYR A 22 -2.61 46.00 -41.83
N PHE A 23 -1.50 45.98 -42.58
CA PHE A 23 -1.08 44.82 -43.36
C PHE A 23 -0.69 43.62 -42.48
N PHE A 24 0.07 43.84 -41.40
CA PHE A 24 0.43 42.78 -40.46
C PHE A 24 -0.78 42.27 -39.64
N SER A 25 -1.72 43.15 -39.26
CA SER A 25 -2.96 42.77 -38.57
C SER A 25 -3.88 41.89 -39.43
N SER A 26 -3.96 42.16 -40.74
CA SER A 26 -4.78 41.37 -41.66
C SER A 26 -4.17 39.99 -41.92
N PHE A 27 -2.83 39.91 -42.05
CA PHE A 27 -2.10 38.66 -42.21
C PHE A 27 -2.25 37.72 -41.00
N PHE A 28 -2.11 38.25 -39.76
CA PHE A 28 -2.27 37.46 -38.54
C PHE A 28 -3.72 37.11 -38.20
N ARG A 29 -4.72 37.95 -38.53
CA ARG A 29 -6.15 37.59 -38.40
C ARG A 29 -6.54 36.47 -39.36
N THR A 30 -6.02 36.50 -40.58
CA THR A 30 -6.26 35.44 -41.57
C THR A 30 -5.60 34.13 -41.14
N LEU A 31 -4.40 34.18 -40.55
CA LEU A 31 -3.77 33.02 -39.92
C LEU A 31 -4.56 32.48 -38.71
N ALA A 32 -5.09 33.35 -37.84
CA ALA A 32 -5.88 32.93 -36.68
C ALA A 32 -7.22 32.27 -37.08
N LEU A 33 -7.84 32.70 -38.18
CA LEU A 33 -9.08 32.11 -38.71
C LEU A 33 -8.83 30.74 -39.38
N ILE A 34 -7.71 30.56 -40.08
CA ILE A 34 -7.37 29.30 -40.79
C ILE A 34 -7.01 28.16 -39.80
N PHE A 35 -6.49 28.49 -38.61
CA PHE A 35 -5.90 27.52 -37.67
C PHE A 35 -6.73 27.27 -36.39
N SER A 36 -7.95 27.84 -36.33
CA SER A 36 -8.82 27.91 -35.15
C SER A 36 -9.21 26.56 -34.51
N ASP A 37 -9.18 25.46 -35.27
CA ASP A 37 -9.58 24.12 -34.77
C ASP A 37 -8.40 23.17 -34.45
N VAL A 38 -7.13 23.57 -34.64
CA VAL A 38 -5.97 22.64 -34.49
C VAL A 38 -4.77 23.22 -33.75
N PHE A 39 -4.59 24.54 -33.75
CA PHE A 39 -3.47 25.19 -33.07
C PHE A 39 -4.00 26.28 -32.15
N VAL A 40 -3.66 26.21 -30.86
CA VAL A 40 -3.61 27.44 -30.05
C VAL A 40 -2.35 28.18 -30.49
N CYS A 41 -2.50 29.09 -31.44
CA CYS A 41 -1.40 29.88 -31.99
C CYS A 41 -0.86 30.84 -30.92
N VAL A 42 0.20 30.46 -30.22
CA VAL A 42 0.95 31.37 -29.33
C VAL A 42 1.87 32.26 -30.16
N CYS A 43 1.27 33.18 -30.91
CA CYS A 43 2.00 34.33 -31.44
C CYS A 43 1.81 35.53 -30.50
N VAL A 44 2.52 35.53 -29.36
CA VAL A 44 2.62 36.74 -28.52
C VAL A 44 3.51 37.76 -29.24
N CYS A 45 2.89 38.50 -30.18
CA CYS A 45 3.29 39.85 -30.47
C CYS A 45 2.41 40.75 -29.59
N VAL A 46 3.00 41.76 -28.97
CA VAL A 46 2.50 42.61 -27.86
C VAL A 46 1.09 43.22 -28.06
N TYR A 47 0.47 43.07 -29.23
CA TYR A 47 -0.86 43.60 -29.57
C TYR A 47 -2.03 42.59 -29.49
N LEU A 48 -1.81 41.30 -29.25
CA LEU A 48 -2.89 40.33 -29.00
C LEU A 48 -3.34 40.28 -27.52
N CYS A 49 -2.99 41.28 -26.71
CA CYS A 49 -3.39 41.35 -25.31
C CYS A 49 -4.87 41.78 -25.12
N VAL A 50 -5.53 42.27 -26.17
CA VAL A 50 -6.90 42.83 -26.04
C VAL A 50 -8.02 41.78 -26.16
N CYS A 51 -7.77 40.58 -26.69
CA CYS A 51 -8.80 39.51 -26.80
C CYS A 51 -8.59 38.29 -25.88
N LEU A 52 -7.46 38.18 -25.19
CA LEU A 52 -7.11 37.00 -24.37
C LEU A 52 -7.26 37.23 -22.85
N SER A 53 -7.97 38.27 -22.41
CA SER A 53 -8.21 38.56 -20.99
C SER A 53 -9.11 37.54 -20.26
N ARG A 54 -9.35 36.35 -20.85
CA ARG A 54 -10.23 35.30 -20.31
C ARG A 54 -9.56 33.93 -20.13
N PHE A 55 -8.31 33.74 -20.57
CA PHE A 55 -7.64 32.44 -20.49
C PHE A 55 -6.21 32.57 -19.96
N ASP A 56 -5.82 31.66 -19.06
CA ASP A 56 -4.47 31.57 -18.54
C ASP A 56 -3.53 30.97 -19.62
N TYR A 57 -2.42 31.66 -19.89
CA TYR A 57 -1.42 31.25 -20.88
C TYR A 57 -0.86 29.86 -20.59
N GLN A 58 -0.59 29.56 -19.31
CA GLN A 58 0.00 28.30 -18.90
C GLN A 58 -0.99 27.15 -19.09
N GLU A 59 -2.27 27.37 -18.76
CA GLU A 59 -3.35 26.40 -18.96
C GLU A 59 -3.55 26.08 -20.45
N LEU A 60 -3.53 27.10 -21.31
CA LEU A 60 -3.63 26.92 -22.76
C LEU A 60 -2.46 26.11 -23.34
N LEU A 61 -1.24 26.36 -22.86
CA LEU A 61 -0.05 25.65 -23.32
C LEU A 61 -0.08 24.16 -22.93
N HIS A 62 -0.49 23.85 -21.69
CA HIS A 62 -0.63 22.46 -21.23
C HIS A 62 -1.77 21.70 -21.95
N ASN A 63 -2.86 22.40 -22.29
CA ASN A 63 -3.99 21.82 -23.02
C ASN A 63 -3.73 21.65 -24.52
N SER A 64 -2.63 22.20 -25.05
CA SER A 64 -2.31 22.15 -26.47
C SER A 64 -1.57 20.86 -26.87
N THR A 65 -1.96 20.29 -28.02
CA THR A 65 -1.29 19.11 -28.61
C THR A 65 -0.03 19.49 -29.38
N PHE A 66 -0.14 20.53 -30.22
CA PHE A 66 0.93 21.05 -31.07
C PHE A 66 1.15 22.53 -30.78
N CYS A 67 2.41 22.95 -30.72
CA CYS A 67 2.81 24.33 -30.45
C CYS A 67 3.61 24.88 -31.62
N LEU A 68 3.12 25.96 -32.22
CA LEU A 68 3.80 26.59 -33.36
C LEU A 68 5.02 27.37 -32.87
N VAL A 69 6.20 27.05 -33.41
CA VAL A 69 7.48 27.67 -33.06
C VAL A 69 8.07 28.33 -34.31
N PRO A 70 7.62 29.55 -34.68
CA PRO A 70 8.20 30.30 -35.77
C PRO A 70 9.58 30.87 -35.38
N ARG A 71 10.39 31.18 -36.40
CA ARG A 71 11.67 31.86 -36.22
C ARG A 71 11.52 33.15 -35.41
N GLY A 72 12.29 33.27 -34.32
CA GLY A 72 12.32 34.46 -33.48
C GLY A 72 13.23 35.57 -34.05
N ARG A 73 13.28 36.72 -33.35
CA ARG A 73 14.15 37.86 -33.70
C ARG A 73 15.65 37.60 -33.47
N ARG A 74 16.01 36.47 -32.83
CA ARG A 74 17.38 36.02 -32.50
C ARG A 74 17.54 34.54 -32.89
N LEU A 75 18.75 33.99 -32.70
CA LEU A 75 19.10 32.60 -33.03
C LEU A 75 18.35 31.51 -32.22
N GLY A 76 17.42 31.88 -31.34
CA GLY A 76 16.57 30.95 -30.59
C GLY A 76 15.21 31.56 -30.25
N SER A 77 14.21 30.69 -30.04
CA SER A 77 12.86 31.07 -29.62
C SER A 77 12.59 30.52 -28.22
N PHE A 78 12.26 31.37 -27.24
CA PHE A 78 11.91 30.90 -25.89
C PHE A 78 10.68 29.97 -25.90
N ARG A 79 9.79 30.15 -26.89
CA ARG A 79 8.63 29.29 -27.15
C ARG A 79 9.00 27.83 -27.40
N PHE A 80 10.21 27.58 -27.91
CA PHE A 80 10.70 26.22 -28.11
C PHE A 80 10.85 25.49 -26.77
N LEU A 81 11.51 26.12 -25.80
CA LEU A 81 11.70 25.54 -24.47
C LEU A 81 10.38 25.43 -23.70
N GLU A 82 9.50 26.44 -23.81
CA GLU A 82 8.16 26.38 -23.21
C GLU A 82 7.31 25.23 -23.79
N ALA A 83 7.38 24.99 -25.10
CA ALA A 83 6.70 23.87 -25.73
C ALA A 83 7.25 22.53 -25.21
N LEU A 84 8.58 22.40 -25.07
CA LEU A 84 9.19 21.21 -24.50
C LEU A 84 8.75 20.97 -23.04
N GLN A 85 8.74 22.02 -22.22
CA GLN A 85 8.32 21.97 -20.81
C GLN A 85 6.87 21.51 -20.63
N ALA A 86 5.98 21.91 -21.54
CA ALA A 86 4.56 21.59 -21.47
C ALA A 86 4.19 20.23 -22.11
N ALA A 87 5.18 19.45 -22.58
CA ALA A 87 4.98 18.28 -23.43
C ALA A 87 4.15 18.58 -24.70
N CYS A 88 4.19 19.82 -25.18
CA CYS A 88 3.49 20.25 -26.39
C CYS A 88 4.41 20.06 -27.60
N ILE A 89 3.95 19.35 -28.64
CA ILE A 89 4.82 18.99 -29.77
C ILE A 89 5.22 20.26 -30.53
N PRO A 90 6.52 20.64 -30.57
CA PRO A 90 6.95 21.81 -31.31
C PRO A 90 6.84 21.60 -32.82
N VAL A 91 6.11 22.49 -33.49
CA VAL A 91 6.02 22.59 -34.95
C VAL A 91 6.91 23.75 -35.39
N LEU A 92 8.10 23.41 -35.88
CA LEU A 92 9.16 24.35 -36.19
C LEU A 92 8.95 24.94 -37.58
N LEU A 93 8.94 26.28 -37.66
CA LEU A 93 8.90 27.04 -38.91
C LEU A 93 10.10 27.99 -38.94
N SER A 94 11.27 27.40 -39.17
CA SER A 94 12.53 28.13 -39.25
C SER A 94 13.51 27.38 -40.14
N ASN A 95 13.52 27.68 -41.43
CA ASN A 95 14.41 27.05 -42.40
C ASN A 95 15.88 27.37 -42.03
N GLY A 96 16.71 26.33 -41.90
CA GLY A 96 18.14 26.46 -41.56
C GLY A 96 18.43 26.74 -40.08
N TRP A 97 17.49 26.48 -39.18
CA TRP A 97 17.78 26.54 -37.74
C TRP A 97 18.45 25.24 -37.26
N GLU A 98 19.69 25.36 -36.79
CA GLU A 98 20.38 24.27 -36.07
C GLU A 98 19.83 24.18 -34.64
N LEU A 99 19.15 23.08 -34.33
CA LEU A 99 18.54 22.88 -33.01
C LEU A 99 19.59 22.55 -31.94
N PRO A 100 19.32 22.86 -30.66
CA PRO A 100 20.26 22.55 -29.58
C PRO A 100 20.62 21.06 -29.56
N PHE A 101 21.92 20.77 -29.45
CA PHE A 101 22.47 19.40 -29.35
C PHE A 101 22.06 18.46 -30.50
N SER A 102 21.76 18.99 -31.69
CA SER A 102 21.33 18.22 -32.88
C SER A 102 22.30 17.11 -33.32
N GLU A 103 23.56 17.18 -32.92
CA GLU A 103 24.55 16.13 -33.20
C GLU A 103 24.24 14.82 -32.45
N VAL A 104 23.68 14.92 -31.23
CA VAL A 104 23.35 13.76 -30.38
C VAL A 104 21.85 13.55 -30.21
N ILE A 105 21.03 14.61 -30.26
CA ILE A 105 19.56 14.55 -30.14
C ILE A 105 18.92 14.36 -31.52
N ASP A 106 18.06 13.36 -31.62
CA ASP A 106 17.25 13.09 -32.80
C ASP A 106 15.91 13.84 -32.74
N TRP A 107 15.92 15.09 -33.19
CA TRP A 107 14.74 15.96 -33.18
C TRP A 107 13.57 15.45 -34.03
N SER A 108 13.80 14.52 -34.97
CA SER A 108 12.72 13.89 -35.75
C SER A 108 11.73 13.08 -34.88
N LYS A 109 12.15 12.70 -33.67
CA LYS A 109 11.35 11.97 -32.68
C LYS A 109 10.62 12.87 -31.69
N ALA A 110 10.87 14.18 -31.69
CA ALA A 110 10.31 15.11 -30.71
C ALA A 110 9.70 16.38 -31.32
N ALA A 111 9.94 16.67 -32.60
CA ALA A 111 9.48 17.88 -33.27
C ALA A 111 8.98 17.59 -34.69
N ILE A 112 8.08 18.43 -35.18
CA ILE A 112 7.65 18.45 -36.59
C ILE A 112 8.31 19.64 -37.25
N ILE A 113 9.15 19.39 -38.26
CA ILE A 113 9.84 20.45 -39.00
C ILE A 113 9.03 20.78 -40.24
N GLY A 114 8.52 22.01 -40.31
CA GLY A 114 7.78 22.54 -41.45
C GLY A 114 8.60 23.52 -42.27
N ASP A 115 8.47 23.47 -43.59
CA ASP A 115 9.04 24.48 -44.48
C ASP A 115 8.25 25.78 -44.34
N GLU A 116 8.96 26.91 -44.13
CA GLU A 116 8.35 28.25 -44.07
C GLU A 116 7.46 28.56 -45.30
N ARG A 117 7.81 28.02 -46.48
CA ARG A 117 7.06 28.19 -47.74
C ARG A 117 5.72 27.45 -47.74
N LEU A 118 5.57 26.44 -46.88
CA LEU A 118 4.39 25.57 -46.80
C LEU A 118 3.53 25.87 -45.57
N LEU A 119 3.63 27.09 -45.03
CA LEU A 119 2.88 27.54 -43.85
C LEU A 119 1.38 27.16 -43.89
N LEU A 120 0.73 27.34 -45.04
CA LEU A 120 -0.70 27.05 -45.21
C LEU A 120 -1.04 25.54 -45.19
N GLN A 121 -0.05 24.66 -45.36
CA GLN A 121 -0.23 23.20 -45.37
C GLN A 121 0.01 22.56 -43.99
N ILE A 122 0.60 23.29 -43.03
CA ILE A 122 0.87 22.84 -41.67
C ILE A 122 -0.36 22.29 -40.90
N PRO A 123 -1.57 22.88 -41.00
CA PRO A 123 -2.73 22.30 -40.33
C PRO A 123 -3.13 20.95 -40.92
N SER A 124 -2.97 20.75 -42.23
CA SER A 124 -3.19 19.44 -42.86
C SER A 124 -2.15 18.42 -42.41
N ILE A 125 -0.87 18.81 -42.32
CA ILE A 125 0.22 17.96 -41.85
C ILE A 125 -0.02 17.50 -40.41
N THR A 126 -0.33 18.42 -39.49
CA THR A 126 -0.60 18.08 -38.08
C THR A 126 -1.86 17.23 -37.89
N ARG A 127 -2.94 17.48 -38.65
CA ARG A 127 -4.14 16.61 -38.66
C ARG A 127 -3.84 15.21 -39.18
N SER A 128 -2.83 15.04 -40.04
CA SER A 128 -2.46 13.73 -40.59
C SER A 128 -1.60 12.87 -39.64
N VAL A 129 -1.16 13.43 -38.51
CA VAL A 129 -0.36 12.69 -37.52
C VAL A 129 -1.29 11.84 -36.65
N ASN A 130 -1.09 10.52 -36.69
CA ASN A 130 -1.85 9.57 -35.90
C ASN A 130 -1.65 9.75 -34.38
N ALA A 131 -2.64 9.35 -33.59
CA ALA A 131 -2.62 9.46 -32.12
C ALA A 131 -1.41 8.78 -31.47
N ASP A 132 -1.01 7.60 -31.94
CA ASP A 132 0.17 6.88 -31.42
C ASP A 132 1.47 7.66 -31.65
N ARG A 133 1.58 8.30 -32.81
CA ARG A 133 2.73 9.15 -33.15
C ARG A 133 2.72 10.44 -32.32
N ILE A 134 1.55 11.03 -32.08
CA ILE A 134 1.39 12.19 -31.19
C ILE A 134 1.87 11.82 -29.79
N LEU A 135 1.43 10.69 -29.23
CA LEU A 135 1.84 10.23 -27.91
C LEU A 135 3.36 10.02 -27.83
N ALA A 136 3.95 9.34 -28.83
CA ALA A 136 5.38 9.10 -28.89
C ALA A 136 6.19 10.41 -28.96
N LEU A 137 5.75 11.38 -29.78
CA LEU A 137 6.37 12.70 -29.88
C LEU A 137 6.29 13.44 -28.53
N ARG A 138 5.13 13.46 -27.87
CA ARG A 138 4.95 14.11 -26.55
C ARG A 138 5.83 13.46 -25.47
N GLN A 139 5.91 12.14 -25.44
CA GLN A 139 6.77 11.39 -24.51
C GLN A 139 8.24 11.74 -24.75
N GLN A 140 8.69 11.78 -26.00
CA GLN A 140 10.06 12.16 -26.33
C GLN A 140 10.33 13.63 -25.97
N THR A 141 9.39 14.52 -26.24
CA THR A 141 9.48 15.94 -25.86
C THR A 141 9.70 16.11 -24.36
N GLN A 142 8.89 15.44 -23.54
CA GLN A 142 9.01 15.49 -22.09
C GLN A 142 10.33 14.89 -21.60
N PHE A 143 10.75 13.76 -22.17
CA PHE A 143 12.05 13.14 -21.88
C PHE A 143 13.21 14.10 -22.16
N LEU A 144 13.25 14.74 -23.34
CA LEU A 144 14.32 15.68 -23.67
C LEU A 144 14.34 16.90 -22.75
N TRP A 145 13.15 17.42 -22.40
CA TRP A 145 13.04 18.51 -21.42
C TRP A 145 13.63 18.11 -20.06
N ASP A 146 13.14 16.99 -19.51
CA ASP A 146 13.54 16.55 -18.19
C ASP A 146 15.03 16.18 -18.18
N SER A 147 15.54 15.46 -19.16
CA SER A 147 16.94 15.01 -19.18
C SER A 147 17.95 16.12 -19.47
N TYR A 148 17.64 17.10 -20.35
CA TYR A 148 18.66 18.02 -20.87
C TYR A 148 18.35 19.51 -20.71
N PHE A 149 17.07 19.93 -20.67
CA PHE A 149 16.69 21.35 -20.77
C PHE A 149 16.02 21.94 -19.52
N SER A 150 15.63 21.12 -18.54
CA SER A 150 14.87 21.55 -17.35
C SER A 150 15.62 22.51 -16.40
N SER A 151 16.94 22.66 -16.56
CA SER A 151 17.72 23.67 -15.84
C SER A 151 18.98 24.06 -16.61
N VAL A 152 19.53 25.24 -16.30
CA VAL A 152 20.82 25.69 -16.84
C VAL A 152 21.93 24.68 -16.52
N ALA A 153 21.91 24.07 -15.33
CA ALA A 153 22.89 23.07 -14.94
C ALA A 153 22.88 21.85 -15.88
N LYS A 154 21.70 21.33 -16.23
CA LYS A 154 21.59 20.20 -17.19
C LYS A 154 22.06 20.57 -18.58
N ILE A 155 21.76 21.78 -19.04
CA ILE A 155 22.23 22.28 -20.35
C ILE A 155 23.76 22.36 -20.37
N VAL A 156 24.37 22.90 -19.30
CA VAL A 156 25.84 22.99 -19.17
C VAL A 156 26.47 21.60 -19.11
N LEU A 157 25.96 20.70 -18.26
CA LEU A 157 26.46 19.32 -18.16
C LEU A 157 26.33 18.56 -19.48
N THR A 158 25.21 18.71 -20.18
CA THR A 158 25.00 18.09 -21.50
C THR A 158 26.03 18.60 -22.50
N THR A 159 26.31 19.91 -22.48
CA THR A 159 27.34 20.50 -23.34
C THR A 159 28.73 19.94 -23.01
N LEU A 160 29.08 19.81 -21.73
CA LEU A 160 30.37 19.27 -21.29
C LEU A 160 30.53 17.79 -21.67
N GLU A 161 29.49 16.97 -21.48
CA GLU A 161 29.52 15.55 -21.84
C GLU A 161 29.61 15.34 -23.35
N ILE A 162 28.93 16.16 -24.15
CA ILE A 162 29.09 16.15 -25.61
C ILE A 162 30.52 16.52 -26.01
N ILE A 163 31.11 17.54 -25.37
CA ILE A 163 32.52 17.91 -25.61
C ILE A 163 33.44 16.74 -25.22
N GLN A 164 33.16 16.07 -24.11
CA GLN A 164 33.91 14.90 -23.66
C GLN A 164 33.81 13.74 -24.65
N ASP A 165 32.62 13.45 -25.18
CA ASP A 165 32.39 12.44 -26.23
C ASP A 165 33.20 12.78 -27.50
N ARG A 166 33.37 14.07 -27.84
CA ARG A 166 34.22 14.52 -28.96
C ARG A 166 35.71 14.32 -28.71
N ILE A 167 36.16 14.50 -27.46
CA ILE A 167 37.59 14.32 -27.10
C ILE A 167 37.92 12.83 -26.98
N HIS A 168 37.04 12.04 -26.35
CA HIS A 168 37.22 10.61 -26.11
C HIS A 168 36.30 9.77 -27.00
N THR A 169 36.53 9.78 -28.31
CA THR A 169 35.67 9.12 -29.30
C THR A 169 35.49 7.61 -29.07
N HIS A 170 36.51 6.93 -28.54
CA HIS A 170 36.51 5.48 -28.26
C HIS A 170 35.55 5.06 -27.12
N ILE A 171 35.14 5.98 -26.25
CA ILE A 171 34.16 5.76 -25.18
C ILE A 171 32.94 6.68 -25.33
N SER A 172 32.74 7.25 -26.52
CA SER A 172 31.62 8.16 -26.76
C SER A 172 30.28 7.45 -26.63
N ARG A 173 29.28 8.16 -26.09
CA ARG A 173 27.92 7.63 -25.98
C ARG A 173 27.26 7.54 -27.34
N SER A 174 26.55 6.44 -27.58
CA SER A 174 25.81 6.27 -28.83
C SER A 174 24.59 7.19 -28.92
N ARG A 175 24.12 7.47 -30.14
CA ARG A 175 22.88 8.22 -30.39
C ARG A 175 21.67 7.58 -29.71
N LEU A 176 21.67 6.25 -29.54
CA LEU A 176 20.62 5.55 -28.78
C LEU A 176 20.60 5.98 -27.31
N MET A 177 21.77 6.08 -26.68
CA MET A 177 21.91 6.47 -25.28
C MET A 177 21.45 7.91 -25.02
N TRP A 178 21.73 8.82 -25.96
CA TRP A 178 21.28 10.20 -25.89
C TRP A 178 19.76 10.36 -26.09
N ASN A 179 19.10 9.44 -26.78
CA ASN A 179 17.68 9.58 -27.17
C ASN A 179 16.73 8.62 -26.47
N SER A 180 17.21 7.83 -25.51
CA SER A 180 16.41 6.84 -24.78
C SER A 180 16.57 7.07 -23.28
N LEU A 181 15.53 6.76 -22.50
CA LEU A 181 15.60 6.83 -21.03
C LEU A 181 16.75 5.94 -20.51
N PRO A 182 17.54 6.41 -19.53
CA PRO A 182 17.43 7.65 -18.75
C PRO A 182 18.06 8.90 -19.40
N GLY A 183 18.77 8.75 -20.52
CA GLY A 183 19.49 9.81 -21.23
C GLY A 183 21.00 9.77 -21.00
N GLY A 184 21.74 10.47 -21.87
CA GLY A 184 23.19 10.44 -21.96
C GLY A 184 23.91 10.89 -20.67
N LEU A 185 23.32 11.83 -19.93
CA LEU A 185 23.89 12.29 -18.64
C LEU A 185 23.94 11.20 -17.57
N TYR A 186 23.06 10.20 -17.66
CA TYR A 186 22.96 9.12 -16.68
C TYR A 186 23.62 7.82 -17.16
N THR A 187 23.99 7.73 -18.44
CA THR A 187 24.86 6.66 -18.93
C THR A 187 26.31 7.00 -18.67
N LEU A 188 27.01 6.12 -17.96
CA LEU A 188 28.42 6.29 -17.61
C LEU A 188 29.31 5.61 -18.67
N PRO A 189 29.95 6.36 -19.58
CA PRO A 189 30.81 5.79 -20.63
C PRO A 189 32.03 5.07 -20.07
N GLN A 190 32.48 5.45 -18.87
CA GLN A 190 33.54 4.75 -18.13
C GLN A 190 33.17 3.32 -17.71
N PHE A 191 31.88 2.99 -17.63
CA PHE A 191 31.43 1.63 -17.32
C PHE A 191 31.35 0.78 -18.60
N SER A 192 30.63 1.25 -19.62
CA SER A 192 30.59 0.59 -20.92
C SER A 192 30.08 1.51 -22.02
N SER A 193 30.58 1.30 -23.23
CA SER A 193 30.07 1.93 -24.46
C SER A 193 28.96 1.10 -25.15
N ASP A 194 28.75 -0.15 -24.76
CA ASP A 194 27.71 -1.02 -25.33
C ASP A 194 26.38 -0.84 -24.58
N PRO A 195 25.29 -0.40 -25.26
CA PRO A 195 23.95 -0.35 -24.67
C PRO A 195 23.48 -1.68 -24.08
N ALA A 196 23.98 -2.82 -24.57
CA ALA A 196 23.61 -4.15 -24.08
C ALA A 196 24.06 -4.44 -22.64
N HIS A 197 24.97 -3.66 -22.05
CA HIS A 197 25.38 -3.83 -20.65
C HIS A 197 24.53 -3.02 -19.67
N PHE A 198 23.56 -2.23 -20.16
CA PHE A 198 22.68 -1.44 -19.33
C PHE A 198 21.26 -2.04 -19.33
N PRO A 199 20.77 -2.55 -18.18
CA PRO A 199 19.46 -3.22 -18.12
C PRO A 199 18.28 -2.36 -18.60
N PHE A 200 18.37 -1.03 -18.47
CA PHE A 200 17.33 -0.11 -18.91
C PHE A 200 17.18 -0.01 -20.45
N TYR A 201 18.14 -0.51 -21.25
CA TYR A 201 18.00 -0.60 -22.71
C TYR A 201 17.43 -1.93 -23.20
N TYR A 202 17.16 -2.90 -22.32
CA TYR A 202 16.71 -4.23 -22.72
C TYR A 202 15.40 -4.23 -23.49
N GLY A 203 14.45 -3.38 -23.10
CA GLY A 203 13.18 -3.23 -23.82
C GLY A 203 13.35 -2.76 -25.27
N VAL A 204 14.34 -1.89 -25.54
CA VAL A 204 14.63 -1.40 -26.90
C VAL A 204 15.43 -2.44 -27.70
N LEU A 205 16.29 -3.21 -27.02
CA LEU A 205 17.13 -4.24 -27.63
C LEU A 205 16.45 -5.61 -27.77
N GLY A 206 15.21 -5.77 -27.29
CA GLY A 206 14.51 -7.05 -27.26
C GLY A 206 15.18 -8.11 -26.37
N LYS A 207 15.96 -7.67 -25.37
CA LYS A 207 16.63 -8.55 -24.39
C LYS A 207 15.77 -8.68 -23.14
N ALA A 208 15.97 -9.77 -22.40
CA ALA A 208 15.35 -9.99 -21.09
C ALA A 208 16.44 -10.11 -20.02
N PRO A 209 16.20 -9.63 -18.79
CA PRO A 209 17.16 -9.77 -17.70
C PRO A 209 17.32 -11.23 -17.28
N GLN A 210 18.53 -11.58 -16.85
CA GLN A 210 18.85 -12.84 -16.22
C GLN A 210 18.09 -13.01 -14.89
N GLN A 211 17.79 -14.26 -14.51
CA GLN A 211 17.10 -14.57 -13.25
C GLN A 211 18.03 -14.60 -12.03
N GLU A 212 19.35 -14.53 -12.26
CA GLU A 212 20.35 -14.62 -11.21
C GLU A 212 20.81 -13.23 -10.73
N PHE A 213 21.26 -13.15 -9.48
CA PHE A 213 21.81 -11.94 -8.89
C PHE A 213 23.19 -12.16 -8.26
N THR A 214 23.96 -11.09 -8.17
CA THR A 214 25.20 -11.02 -7.38
C THR A 214 24.88 -10.36 -6.04
N ALA A 215 25.23 -11.01 -4.93
CA ALA A 215 25.11 -10.41 -3.61
C ALA A 215 26.37 -9.61 -3.27
N ILE A 216 26.22 -8.37 -2.81
CA ILE A 216 27.30 -7.51 -2.34
C ILE A 216 27.09 -7.27 -0.85
N ILE A 217 27.97 -7.81 -0.01
CA ILE A 217 27.93 -7.64 1.44
C ILE A 217 28.99 -6.62 1.85
N HIS A 218 28.57 -5.54 2.49
CA HIS A 218 29.47 -4.50 2.99
C HIS A 218 30.00 -4.88 4.36
N ALA A 219 31.33 -5.08 4.47
CA ALA A 219 32.00 -5.47 5.70
C ALA A 219 32.86 -4.32 6.23
N VAL A 220 32.58 -3.87 7.46
CA VAL A 220 33.31 -2.80 8.15
C VAL A 220 33.99 -3.28 9.42
N THR A 221 33.52 -4.40 10.00
CA THR A 221 34.12 -4.97 11.20
C THR A 221 35.07 -6.13 10.89
N PRO A 222 36.15 -6.31 11.69
CA PRO A 222 37.05 -7.44 11.51
C PRO A 222 36.40 -8.75 11.97
N LEU A 223 36.77 -9.85 11.30
CA LEU A 223 36.27 -11.18 11.62
C LEU A 223 36.96 -11.71 12.89
N GLN A 224 36.21 -11.81 13.99
CA GLN A 224 36.70 -12.22 15.31
C GLN A 224 36.18 -13.58 15.77
N SER A 225 34.97 -13.98 15.35
CA SER A 225 34.30 -15.19 15.81
C SER A 225 33.56 -15.90 14.66
N PRO A 226 33.53 -17.25 14.63
CA PRO A 226 32.77 -18.02 13.65
C PRO A 226 31.24 -17.82 13.78
N LEU A 227 30.76 -17.21 14.88
CA LEU A 227 29.35 -16.92 15.12
C LEU A 227 28.91 -15.52 14.68
N GLN A 228 29.79 -14.72 14.05
CA GLN A 228 29.45 -13.35 13.65
C GLN A 228 28.35 -13.31 12.57
N PRO A 229 27.50 -12.26 12.57
CA PRO A 229 26.36 -12.13 11.66
C PRO A 229 26.72 -12.29 10.18
N ILE A 230 27.83 -11.70 9.74
CA ILE A 230 28.29 -11.77 8.35
C ILE A 230 28.46 -13.21 7.83
N LEU A 231 28.92 -14.13 8.69
CA LEU A 231 29.13 -15.53 8.29
C LEU A 231 27.78 -16.25 8.10
N LYS A 232 26.83 -16.00 9.00
CA LYS A 232 25.45 -16.52 8.86
C LYS A 232 24.77 -15.94 7.63
N LEU A 233 24.97 -14.65 7.38
CA LEU A 233 24.43 -13.95 6.22
C LEU A 233 24.95 -14.54 4.90
N ILE A 234 26.26 -14.77 4.78
CA ILE A 234 26.86 -15.40 3.60
C ILE A 234 26.24 -16.79 3.35
N ILE A 235 26.10 -17.61 4.39
CA ILE A 235 25.49 -18.94 4.28
C ILE A 235 24.01 -18.83 3.86
N ALA A 236 23.27 -17.88 4.42
CA ALA A 236 21.86 -17.67 4.09
C ALA A 236 21.67 -17.25 2.63
N VAL A 237 22.49 -16.32 2.14
CA VAL A 237 22.48 -15.88 0.74
C VAL A 237 22.88 -17.01 -0.20
N ALA A 238 23.89 -17.79 0.16
CA ALA A 238 24.39 -18.92 -0.64
C ALA A 238 23.34 -20.02 -0.84
N LYS A 239 22.41 -20.20 0.11
CA LYS A 239 21.28 -21.15 -0.03
C LYS A 239 20.28 -20.76 -1.13
N SER A 240 20.28 -19.51 -1.60
CA SER A 240 19.37 -19.06 -2.66
C SER A 240 19.70 -19.72 -4.01
N LYS A 241 18.67 -20.24 -4.68
CA LYS A 241 18.80 -20.83 -6.03
C LYS A 241 19.13 -19.79 -7.12
N PHE A 242 18.93 -18.52 -6.83
CA PHE A 242 19.13 -17.41 -7.77
C PHE A 242 20.41 -16.61 -7.48
N CYS A 243 21.19 -16.98 -6.46
CA CYS A 243 22.46 -16.33 -6.17
C CYS A 243 23.54 -16.90 -7.11
N SER A 244 24.09 -16.06 -7.98
CA SER A 244 25.17 -16.46 -8.89
C SER A 244 26.53 -16.42 -8.20
N GLN A 245 26.78 -15.37 -7.41
CA GLN A 245 28.03 -15.15 -6.67
C GLN A 245 27.82 -14.20 -5.49
N ILE A 246 28.74 -14.25 -4.52
CA ILE A 246 28.78 -13.38 -3.35
C ILE A 246 30.10 -12.60 -3.38
N ILE A 247 29.99 -11.28 -3.27
CA ILE A 247 31.11 -10.35 -3.16
C ILE A 247 31.07 -9.72 -1.77
N VAL A 248 32.16 -9.85 -1.02
CA VAL A 248 32.35 -9.14 0.24
C VAL A 248 33.22 -7.93 -0.03
N LEU A 249 32.64 -6.74 0.12
CA LEU A 249 33.37 -5.48 0.06
C LEU A 249 33.99 -5.23 1.42
N TRP A 250 35.29 -5.49 1.52
CA TRP A 250 36.05 -5.37 2.74
C TRP A 250 36.54 -3.93 2.94
N ASN A 251 35.78 -3.17 3.72
CA ASN A 251 36.06 -1.78 4.10
C ASN A 251 36.51 -1.68 5.57
N CYS A 252 37.19 -2.70 6.09
CA CYS A 252 37.79 -2.65 7.42
C CYS A 252 39.19 -2.01 7.39
N ASP A 253 39.65 -1.50 8.53
CA ASP A 253 41.03 -1.03 8.70
C ASP A 253 42.06 -2.14 8.87
N LYS A 254 41.60 -3.37 9.12
CA LYS A 254 42.43 -4.56 9.19
C LYS A 254 42.43 -5.29 7.83
N PRO A 255 43.51 -6.01 7.48
CA PRO A 255 43.56 -6.79 6.24
C PRO A 255 42.49 -7.88 6.24
N SER A 256 42.01 -8.24 5.05
CA SER A 256 41.00 -9.28 4.87
C SER A 256 41.49 -10.65 5.41
N PRO A 257 40.63 -11.42 6.11
CA PRO A 257 40.97 -12.74 6.61
C PRO A 257 41.35 -13.73 5.50
N PRO A 258 42.28 -14.67 5.76
CA PRO A 258 42.61 -15.74 4.82
C PRO A 258 41.39 -16.62 4.48
N ARG A 259 41.38 -17.22 3.28
CA ARG A 259 40.25 -17.97 2.71
C ARG A 259 39.68 -19.07 3.62
N ASN A 260 40.51 -19.66 4.48
CA ASN A 260 40.12 -20.69 5.44
C ASN A 260 39.20 -20.20 6.57
N LYS A 261 39.10 -18.89 6.80
CA LYS A 261 38.19 -18.30 7.80
C LYS A 261 36.80 -17.97 7.25
N TRP A 262 36.61 -18.04 5.93
CA TRP A 262 35.35 -17.80 5.26
C TRP A 262 34.55 -19.10 5.12
N PRO A 263 33.21 -19.05 5.11
CA PRO A 263 32.38 -20.25 5.04
C PRO A 263 32.50 -20.90 3.64
N SER A 264 32.40 -22.22 3.60
CA SER A 264 32.30 -22.93 2.32
C SER A 264 30.91 -22.75 1.74
N THR A 265 30.82 -22.18 0.55
CA THR A 265 29.57 -21.87 -0.16
C THR A 265 29.49 -22.68 -1.45
N ASN A 266 28.27 -23.03 -1.84
CA ASN A 266 27.93 -23.61 -3.14
C ASN A 266 28.06 -22.61 -4.30
N VAL A 267 28.07 -21.31 -3.99
CA VAL A 267 28.26 -20.20 -4.93
C VAL A 267 29.65 -19.57 -4.73
N PRO A 268 30.30 -19.02 -5.77
CA PRO A 268 31.59 -18.34 -5.64
C PRO A 268 31.55 -17.18 -4.64
N LEU A 269 32.55 -17.13 -3.75
CA LEU A 269 32.74 -16.06 -2.76
C LEU A 269 34.04 -15.31 -3.08
N THR A 270 33.93 -14.02 -3.37
CA THR A 270 35.05 -13.13 -3.69
C THR A 270 35.14 -12.00 -2.68
N VAL A 271 36.33 -11.70 -2.18
CA VAL A 271 36.57 -10.57 -1.26
C VAL A 271 37.33 -9.49 -2.00
N ILE A 272 36.81 -8.25 -2.01
CA ILE A 272 37.41 -7.11 -2.69
C ILE A 272 37.66 -6.01 -1.65
N GLU A 273 38.87 -5.47 -1.61
CA GLU A 273 39.18 -4.28 -0.80
C GLU A 273 38.80 -3.02 -1.59
N GLY A 274 37.93 -2.17 -1.02
CA GLY A 274 37.42 -0.99 -1.72
C GLY A 274 38.49 0.10 -1.90
N GLU A 275 38.60 0.68 -3.11
CA GLU A 275 39.53 1.78 -3.42
C GLU A 275 39.31 3.03 -2.54
N ARG A 276 38.07 3.23 -2.06
CA ARG A 276 37.69 4.30 -1.13
C ARG A 276 36.86 3.71 0.00
N LYS A 277 37.37 3.75 1.23
CA LYS A 277 36.68 3.29 2.46
C LYS A 277 35.54 4.24 2.89
N THR A 278 34.57 4.42 2.01
CA THR A 278 33.35 5.20 2.26
C THR A 278 32.14 4.29 2.17
N MET A 279 31.05 4.63 2.87
CA MET A 279 29.79 3.86 2.78
C MET A 279 29.24 3.78 1.35
N SER A 280 29.52 4.79 0.53
CA SER A 280 29.14 4.83 -0.89
C SER A 280 29.97 3.90 -1.78
N GLY A 281 31.04 3.30 -1.24
CA GLY A 281 31.93 2.36 -1.95
C GLY A 281 31.17 1.22 -2.64
N ARG A 282 30.06 0.77 -2.06
CA ARG A 282 29.22 -0.32 -2.59
C ARG A 282 28.42 0.02 -3.86
N PHE A 283 28.32 1.29 -4.21
CA PHE A 283 27.59 1.76 -5.39
C PHE A 283 28.49 2.06 -6.59
N PHE A 284 29.80 1.86 -6.45
CA PHE A 284 30.73 1.97 -7.56
C PHE A 284 30.64 0.73 -8.46
N PRO A 285 30.85 0.88 -9.78
CA PRO A 285 30.90 -0.26 -10.68
C PRO A 285 32.09 -1.15 -10.34
N HIS A 286 31.84 -2.46 -10.24
CA HIS A 286 32.87 -3.47 -10.02
C HIS A 286 32.86 -4.45 -11.19
N ASP A 287 33.98 -4.61 -11.89
CA ASP A 287 34.10 -5.48 -13.08
C ASP A 287 33.82 -6.97 -12.83
N VAL A 288 33.81 -7.37 -11.55
CA VAL A 288 33.48 -8.72 -11.09
C VAL A 288 31.96 -8.98 -11.15
N VAL A 289 31.13 -7.93 -11.09
CA VAL A 289 29.68 -8.05 -11.18
C VAL A 289 29.29 -8.25 -12.64
N ARG A 290 28.74 -9.43 -12.96
CA ARG A 290 28.31 -9.82 -14.32
C ARG A 290 26.81 -10.03 -14.46
N THR A 291 26.08 -10.01 -13.35
CA THR A 291 24.62 -10.23 -13.31
C THR A 291 23.86 -8.93 -13.50
N ASP A 292 22.66 -9.03 -14.08
CA ASP A 292 21.77 -7.88 -14.30
C ASP A 292 21.19 -7.30 -12.99
N ALA A 293 21.13 -8.13 -11.93
CA ALA A 293 20.62 -7.77 -10.62
C ALA A 293 21.73 -7.83 -9.56
N VAL A 294 21.70 -6.87 -8.63
CA VAL A 294 22.63 -6.78 -7.49
C VAL A 294 21.83 -6.67 -6.20
N LEU A 295 22.09 -7.57 -5.26
CA LEU A 295 21.54 -7.54 -3.91
C LEU A 295 22.58 -6.96 -2.95
N SER A 296 22.41 -5.71 -2.54
CA SER A 296 23.34 -5.04 -1.61
C SER A 296 22.86 -5.19 -0.16
N LEU A 297 23.74 -5.65 0.73
CA LEU A 297 23.46 -5.97 2.12
C LEU A 297 24.55 -5.40 3.03
N ASP A 298 24.16 -5.02 4.25
CA ASP A 298 25.10 -4.69 5.33
C ASP A 298 25.46 -5.95 6.13
N GLU A 299 26.65 -5.98 6.76
CA GLU A 299 27.19 -7.17 7.45
C GLU A 299 26.31 -7.74 8.59
N ASP A 300 25.39 -6.93 9.13
CA ASP A 300 24.44 -7.28 10.20
C ASP A 300 23.02 -7.55 9.69
N SER A 301 22.81 -7.55 8.38
CA SER A 301 21.50 -7.80 7.77
C SER A 301 20.97 -9.18 8.16
N VAL A 302 19.76 -9.24 8.69
CA VAL A 302 19.07 -10.49 9.02
C VAL A 302 18.09 -10.83 7.90
N LEU A 303 18.34 -11.93 7.19
CA LEU A 303 17.48 -12.39 6.09
C LEU A 303 16.38 -13.38 6.55
N SER A 304 16.23 -13.59 7.87
CA SER A 304 15.19 -14.44 8.45
C SER A 304 14.16 -13.58 9.20
N THR A 305 12.90 -13.66 8.78
CA THR A 305 11.77 -12.98 9.47
C THR A 305 11.45 -13.61 10.83
N ASN A 306 11.93 -14.83 11.07
CA ASN A 306 11.64 -15.60 12.27
C ASN A 306 12.49 -15.14 13.47
N GLU A 307 13.81 -14.95 13.28
CA GLU A 307 14.74 -14.63 14.39
C GLU A 307 14.44 -13.27 15.03
N GLU A 308 13.94 -12.30 14.27
CA GLU A 308 13.61 -10.98 14.82
C GLU A 308 12.30 -10.98 15.61
N ALA A 309 11.29 -11.74 15.17
CA ALA A 309 9.99 -11.83 15.84
C ALA A 309 10.02 -12.68 17.13
N THR A 310 10.96 -13.62 17.26
CA THR A 310 11.07 -14.55 18.40
C THR A 310 12.21 -14.22 19.36
N LYS A 311 13.01 -13.18 19.07
CA LYS A 311 14.24 -12.83 19.81
C LYS A 311 14.06 -12.71 21.33
N ASP A 312 12.92 -12.16 21.76
CA ASP A 312 12.61 -11.92 23.17
C ASP A 312 11.80 -13.05 23.82
N LEU A 313 11.45 -14.10 23.06
CA LEU A 313 10.62 -15.20 23.54
C LEU A 313 11.48 -16.39 23.96
N ASN A 314 11.20 -16.97 25.13
CA ASN A 314 11.78 -18.24 25.52
C ASN A 314 11.11 -19.40 24.77
N LEU A 315 11.71 -19.81 23.65
CA LEU A 315 11.20 -20.88 22.80
C LEU A 315 10.98 -22.19 23.56
N ASN A 316 11.80 -22.53 24.55
CA ASN A 316 11.63 -23.77 25.34
C ASN A 316 10.25 -23.87 26.02
N ASN A 317 9.70 -22.74 26.46
CA ASN A 317 8.40 -22.68 27.13
C ASN A 317 7.23 -22.48 26.15
N MET A 318 7.50 -22.34 24.86
CA MET A 318 6.46 -22.15 23.85
C MET A 318 5.64 -23.43 23.70
N LEU A 319 4.33 -23.36 23.96
CA LEU A 319 3.46 -24.53 23.90
C LEU A 319 2.80 -24.73 22.53
N SER A 320 2.28 -23.65 21.95
CA SER A 320 1.57 -23.66 20.67
C SER A 320 1.73 -22.32 19.97
N LEU A 321 1.59 -22.32 18.64
CA LEU A 321 1.43 -21.11 17.84
C LEU A 321 -0.01 -21.05 17.34
N SER A 322 -0.72 -19.98 17.70
CA SER A 322 -2.03 -19.66 17.14
C SER A 322 -1.88 -18.57 16.10
N MET A 323 -2.47 -18.74 14.94
CA MET A 323 -2.45 -17.73 13.89
C MET A 323 -3.87 -17.43 13.42
N ASP A 324 -4.04 -16.17 13.06
CA ASP A 324 -5.30 -15.66 12.57
C ASP A 324 -5.22 -15.12 11.15
N GLY A 325 -6.36 -15.12 10.46
CA GLY A 325 -6.52 -14.51 9.15
C GLY A 325 -7.02 -15.46 8.04
N PRO A 326 -7.45 -14.90 6.91
CA PRO A 326 -8.00 -15.67 5.79
C PRO A 326 -6.95 -16.57 5.11
N SER A 327 -5.69 -16.13 5.11
CA SER A 327 -4.55 -16.76 4.44
C SER A 327 -3.42 -17.01 5.43
N VAL A 328 -3.65 -17.89 6.40
CA VAL A 328 -2.65 -18.31 7.37
C VAL A 328 -1.44 -18.93 6.66
N ASN A 329 -0.24 -18.42 6.96
CA ASN A 329 1.00 -18.90 6.39
C ASN A 329 1.47 -20.18 7.11
N TRP A 330 0.96 -21.34 6.68
CA TRP A 330 1.38 -22.63 7.22
C TRP A 330 2.87 -22.91 7.01
N LYS A 331 3.51 -22.29 6.01
CA LYS A 331 4.95 -22.43 5.81
C LYS A 331 5.75 -21.84 6.97
N PHE A 332 5.27 -20.74 7.55
CA PHE A 332 5.89 -20.17 8.76
C PHE A 332 5.83 -21.17 9.92
N VAL A 333 4.71 -21.85 10.13
CA VAL A 333 4.59 -22.89 11.17
C VAL A 333 5.56 -24.02 10.93
N GLU A 334 5.67 -24.50 9.69
CA GLU A 334 6.61 -25.58 9.35
C GLU A 334 8.05 -25.20 9.67
N LEU A 335 8.47 -24.00 9.26
CA LEU A 335 9.82 -23.49 9.50
C LEU A 335 10.08 -23.26 10.99
N LEU A 336 9.13 -22.66 11.71
CA LEU A 336 9.25 -22.47 13.16
C LEU A 336 9.29 -23.81 13.90
N GLN A 337 8.53 -24.81 13.44
CA GLN A 337 8.54 -26.15 14.03
C GLN A 337 9.89 -26.86 13.81
N GLU A 338 10.51 -26.66 12.65
CA GLU A 338 11.84 -27.18 12.34
C GLU A 338 12.91 -26.51 13.22
N GLU A 339 12.88 -25.19 13.29
CA GLU A 339 13.77 -24.39 14.14
C GLU A 339 13.62 -24.73 15.64
N HIS A 340 12.39 -24.79 16.14
CA HIS A 340 12.08 -25.16 17.52
C HIS A 340 12.54 -26.59 17.83
N ARG A 341 12.45 -27.51 16.86
CA ARG A 341 12.97 -28.88 17.02
C ARG A 341 14.50 -28.89 17.15
N GLU A 342 15.20 -28.10 16.35
CA GLU A 342 16.67 -27.99 16.40
C GLU A 342 17.16 -27.34 17.69
N GLN A 343 16.52 -26.25 18.11
CA GLN A 343 16.95 -25.46 19.27
C GLN A 343 16.51 -26.05 20.62
N CYS A 344 15.36 -26.74 20.66
CA CYS A 344 14.76 -27.23 21.90
C CYS A 344 14.81 -28.77 22.02
N GLY A 345 15.91 -29.39 21.59
CA GLY A 345 16.19 -30.81 21.86
C GLY A 345 15.17 -31.78 21.25
N GLY A 346 14.56 -31.42 20.13
CA GLY A 346 13.55 -32.22 19.44
C GLY A 346 12.11 -32.03 19.91
N ALA A 347 11.84 -31.03 20.77
CA ALA A 347 10.48 -30.71 21.20
C ALA A 347 9.61 -30.25 20.02
N GLN A 348 8.30 -30.52 20.11
CA GLN A 348 7.33 -30.14 19.08
C GLN A 348 6.23 -29.25 19.66
N LEU A 349 5.89 -28.15 18.97
CA LEU A 349 4.74 -27.32 19.35
C LEU A 349 3.44 -28.07 19.09
N GLN A 350 2.44 -27.83 19.94
CA GLN A 350 1.11 -28.38 19.79
C GLN A 350 0.35 -27.63 18.69
N ILE A 351 -0.06 -28.36 17.65
CA ILE A 351 -0.83 -27.81 16.53
C ILE A 351 -2.29 -28.25 16.70
N ILE A 352 -3.18 -27.27 16.82
CA ILE A 352 -4.63 -27.46 16.96
C ILE A 352 -5.43 -26.85 15.82
N GLY A 353 -4.75 -26.32 14.80
CA GLY A 353 -5.34 -25.66 13.65
C GLY A 353 -5.20 -24.14 13.68
N SER A 354 -5.67 -23.49 12.62
CA SER A 354 -5.84 -22.03 12.58
C SER A 354 -7.10 -21.59 13.33
N CYS A 355 -7.30 -20.29 13.51
CA CYS A 355 -8.51 -19.74 14.11
C CYS A 355 -9.80 -20.33 13.51
N GLY A 356 -10.60 -20.99 14.36
CA GLY A 356 -11.87 -21.60 13.97
C GLY A 356 -12.90 -20.57 13.54
N LEU A 357 -12.95 -19.40 14.20
CA LEU A 357 -13.92 -18.34 13.91
C LEU A 357 -13.76 -17.78 12.49
N HIS A 358 -12.54 -17.40 12.10
CA HIS A 358 -12.26 -16.92 10.74
C HIS A 358 -12.50 -17.99 9.67
N THR A 359 -12.21 -19.26 10.00
CA THR A 359 -12.57 -20.39 9.13
C THR A 359 -14.08 -20.44 8.90
N MET A 360 -14.90 -20.27 9.94
CA MET A 360 -16.37 -20.25 9.81
C MET A 360 -16.86 -19.06 8.97
N HIS A 361 -16.39 -17.84 9.26
CA HIS A 361 -16.76 -16.64 8.50
C HIS A 361 -16.44 -16.76 7.01
N ASN A 362 -15.24 -17.21 6.68
CA ASN A 362 -14.81 -17.38 5.29
C ASN A 362 -15.55 -18.54 4.60
N SER A 363 -15.79 -19.65 5.32
CA SER A 363 -16.53 -20.78 4.78
C SER A 363 -17.96 -20.38 4.43
N PHE A 364 -18.62 -19.65 5.32
CA PHE A 364 -19.95 -19.11 5.12
C PHE A 364 -19.99 -18.14 3.94
N LYS A 365 -19.07 -17.16 3.89
CA LYS A 365 -18.92 -16.25 2.73
C LYS A 365 -18.87 -16.99 1.40
N ASN A 366 -18.00 -18.00 1.31
CA ASN A 366 -17.77 -18.76 0.08
C ASN A 366 -19.01 -19.51 -0.40
N GLY A 367 -19.97 -19.84 0.48
CA GLY A 367 -21.25 -20.42 0.09
C GLY A 367 -22.19 -19.46 -0.64
N PHE A 368 -22.06 -18.15 -0.40
CA PHE A 368 -23.02 -17.13 -0.85
C PHE A 368 -22.48 -16.17 -1.91
N VAL A 369 -21.26 -16.38 -2.41
CA VAL A 369 -20.64 -15.55 -3.45
C VAL A 369 -21.51 -15.51 -4.72
N VAL A 370 -22.12 -16.64 -5.09
CA VAL A 370 -22.94 -16.78 -6.30
C VAL A 370 -24.13 -15.82 -6.31
N TRP A 371 -24.77 -15.61 -5.16
CA TRP A 371 -25.98 -14.79 -5.06
C TRP A 371 -25.71 -13.30 -4.79
N GLN A 372 -24.44 -12.88 -4.72
CA GLN A 372 -24.05 -11.47 -4.54
C GLN A 372 -24.74 -10.79 -3.33
N VAL A 373 -25.03 -11.56 -2.27
CA VAL A 373 -25.77 -11.09 -1.09
C VAL A 373 -25.07 -9.90 -0.41
N GLU A 374 -23.73 -9.92 -0.35
CA GLU A 374 -22.93 -8.80 0.16
C GLU A 374 -23.16 -7.50 -0.62
N LYS A 375 -23.22 -7.57 -1.97
CA LYS A 375 -23.44 -6.41 -2.83
C LYS A 375 -24.80 -5.78 -2.54
N LEU A 376 -25.84 -6.60 -2.40
CA LEU A 376 -27.19 -6.15 -2.10
C LEU A 376 -27.29 -5.51 -0.71
N LEU A 377 -26.79 -6.18 0.34
CA LEU A 377 -26.91 -5.68 1.72
C LEU A 377 -26.12 -4.38 1.93
N LYS A 378 -24.93 -4.26 1.32
CA LYS A 378 -24.18 -3.00 1.30
C LYS A 378 -24.93 -1.91 0.55
N ALA A 379 -25.50 -2.21 -0.62
CA ALA A 379 -26.27 -1.25 -1.40
C ALA A 379 -27.47 -0.70 -0.63
N LEU A 380 -28.22 -1.57 0.09
CA LEU A 380 -29.32 -1.15 0.95
C LEU A 380 -28.85 -0.11 1.98
N HIS A 381 -27.77 -0.38 2.70
CA HIS A 381 -27.24 0.55 3.70
C HIS A 381 -26.77 1.88 3.08
N TYR A 382 -25.91 1.82 2.07
CA TYR A 382 -25.30 3.02 1.48
C TYR A 382 -26.29 3.91 0.74
N LEU A 383 -27.42 3.37 0.26
CA LEU A 383 -28.47 4.19 -0.31
C LEU A 383 -29.00 5.22 0.71
N PHE A 384 -29.09 4.86 2.00
CA PHE A 384 -29.62 5.73 3.06
C PHE A 384 -28.55 6.25 4.02
N HIS A 385 -27.30 5.82 3.90
CA HIS A 385 -26.20 6.29 4.76
C HIS A 385 -25.87 7.76 4.47
N CYS A 386 -25.80 8.59 5.51
CA CYS A 386 -25.54 10.04 5.41
C CYS A 386 -26.38 10.79 4.36
N ALA A 387 -27.64 10.37 4.15
CA ALA A 387 -28.52 10.93 3.13
C ALA A 387 -29.89 11.36 3.69
N PRO A 388 -29.97 12.52 4.40
CA PRO A 388 -31.20 12.97 5.05
C PRO A 388 -32.39 13.09 4.10
N ALA A 389 -32.21 13.71 2.93
CA ALA A 389 -33.27 13.88 1.94
C ALA A 389 -33.88 12.55 1.46
N ARG A 390 -33.05 11.53 1.20
CA ARG A 390 -33.53 10.21 0.77
C ARG A 390 -34.25 9.46 1.89
N ARG A 391 -33.84 9.67 3.14
CA ARG A 391 -34.54 9.10 4.30
C ARG A 391 -35.90 9.75 4.48
N GLU A 392 -35.98 11.07 4.32
CA GLU A 392 -37.24 11.82 4.36
C GLU A 392 -38.20 11.33 3.27
N ASP A 393 -37.75 11.26 2.02
CA ASP A 393 -38.52 10.74 0.89
C ASP A 393 -39.04 9.31 1.15
N PHE A 394 -38.17 8.44 1.67
CA PHE A 394 -38.52 7.06 2.02
C PHE A 394 -39.61 7.01 3.10
N VAL A 395 -39.46 7.75 4.20
CA VAL A 395 -40.44 7.81 5.29
C VAL A 395 -41.76 8.38 4.79
N LEU A 396 -41.72 9.41 3.95
CA LEU A 396 -42.91 10.06 3.39
C LEU A 396 -43.78 9.08 2.60
N VAL A 397 -43.13 8.29 1.72
CA VAL A 397 -43.77 7.36 0.79
C VAL A 397 -44.18 6.05 1.46
N THR A 398 -43.32 5.51 2.34
CA THR A 398 -43.50 4.16 2.90
C THR A 398 -44.14 4.16 4.28
N LYS A 399 -44.16 5.32 4.96
CA LYS A 399 -44.54 5.48 6.38
C LYS A 399 -43.71 4.64 7.36
N CYS A 400 -42.55 4.14 6.91
CA CYS A 400 -41.62 3.34 7.72
C CYS A 400 -40.42 4.18 8.16
N ASP A 401 -40.11 4.15 9.46
CA ASP A 401 -38.96 4.84 10.09
C ASP A 401 -37.75 3.93 10.31
N ARG A 402 -37.82 2.67 9.85
CA ARG A 402 -36.74 1.68 9.97
C ARG A 402 -35.85 1.68 8.73
N PHE A 403 -34.54 1.80 8.96
CA PHE A 403 -33.54 1.81 7.89
C PHE A 403 -32.65 0.55 7.88
N PRO A 404 -31.97 0.26 6.75
CA PRO A 404 -31.03 -0.86 6.65
C PRO A 404 -29.80 -0.69 7.56
N LEU A 405 -29.33 -1.80 8.12
CA LEU A 405 -28.13 -1.85 8.95
C LEU A 405 -26.86 -2.05 8.11
N PRO A 406 -25.68 -1.62 8.60
CA PRO A 406 -24.41 -1.85 7.90
C PRO A 406 -24.06 -3.34 7.80
N PHE A 407 -23.37 -3.71 6.72
CA PHE A 407 -22.89 -5.07 6.47
C PHE A 407 -21.36 -5.12 6.47
N CYS A 408 -20.76 -5.94 7.35
CA CYS A 408 -19.32 -6.14 7.44
C CYS A 408 -18.84 -7.23 6.47
N GLY A 409 -18.02 -6.87 5.47
CA GLY A 409 -17.53 -7.80 4.44
C GLY A 409 -16.53 -8.87 4.93
N HIS A 410 -15.96 -8.69 6.11
CA HIS A 410 -15.00 -9.63 6.73
C HIS A 410 -15.62 -10.48 7.85
N ARG A 411 -16.78 -10.08 8.40
CA ARG A 411 -17.46 -10.75 9.52
C ARG A 411 -18.87 -11.22 9.15
N TRP A 412 -18.95 -12.09 8.14
CA TRP A 412 -20.22 -12.45 7.51
C TRP A 412 -21.31 -12.97 8.45
N LEU A 413 -20.95 -13.80 9.43
CA LEU A 413 -21.89 -14.39 10.37
C LEU A 413 -22.40 -13.40 11.44
N GLU A 414 -21.67 -12.30 11.69
CA GLU A 414 -22.16 -11.22 12.58
C GLU A 414 -23.24 -10.35 11.90
N ASN A 415 -23.44 -10.50 10.58
CA ASN A 415 -24.42 -9.71 9.82
C ASN A 415 -25.84 -10.28 9.85
N LEU A 416 -26.14 -11.26 10.71
CA LEU A 416 -27.51 -11.79 10.88
C LEU A 416 -28.54 -10.65 11.12
N PRO A 417 -28.31 -9.67 12.02
CA PRO A 417 -29.24 -8.56 12.21
C PRO A 417 -29.42 -7.71 10.95
N ALA A 418 -28.39 -7.55 10.12
CA ALA A 418 -28.47 -6.79 8.88
C ALA A 418 -29.38 -7.48 7.85
N VAL A 419 -29.35 -8.81 7.79
CA VAL A 419 -30.24 -9.60 6.92
C VAL A 419 -31.67 -9.63 7.43
N GLU A 420 -31.87 -9.82 8.74
CA GLU A 420 -33.19 -9.71 9.37
C GLU A 420 -33.83 -8.35 9.05
N ARG A 421 -33.06 -7.27 9.26
CA ARG A 421 -33.52 -5.93 8.90
C ARG A 421 -33.82 -5.79 7.40
N ALA A 422 -32.99 -6.36 6.53
CA ALA A 422 -33.21 -6.29 5.09
C ALA A 422 -34.50 -7.01 4.65
N ILE A 423 -34.82 -8.16 5.25
CA ILE A 423 -36.06 -8.90 5.01
C ILE A 423 -37.26 -8.07 5.48
N ASP A 424 -37.21 -7.54 6.71
CA ASP A 424 -38.30 -6.76 7.31
C ASP A 424 -38.65 -5.52 6.48
N ILE A 425 -37.63 -4.83 5.96
CA ILE A 425 -37.84 -3.59 5.20
C ILE A 425 -38.08 -3.81 3.70
N TRP A 426 -37.88 -5.04 3.19
CA TRP A 426 -37.93 -5.32 1.75
C TRP A 426 -39.22 -4.85 1.07
N PRO A 427 -40.43 -5.04 1.63
CA PRO A 427 -41.67 -4.53 1.01
C PRO A 427 -41.70 -3.01 0.85
N TYR A 428 -41.11 -2.27 1.79
CA TYR A 428 -41.01 -0.81 1.72
C TYR A 428 -39.94 -0.37 0.70
N ILE A 429 -38.83 -1.11 0.58
CA ILE A 429 -37.82 -0.90 -0.47
C ILE A 429 -38.42 -1.10 -1.85
N VAL A 430 -39.22 -2.16 -2.05
CA VAL A 430 -39.97 -2.42 -3.28
C VAL A 430 -40.84 -1.22 -3.64
N THR A 431 -41.62 -0.71 -2.66
CA THR A 431 -42.48 0.46 -2.82
C THR A 431 -41.67 1.69 -3.23
N CYS A 432 -40.53 1.93 -2.58
CA CYS A 432 -39.64 3.05 -2.91
C CYS A 432 -39.13 2.97 -4.36
N VAL A 433 -38.67 1.79 -4.81
CA VAL A 433 -38.16 1.58 -6.18
C VAL A 433 -39.28 1.78 -7.21
N ASP A 434 -40.48 1.26 -6.93
CA ASP A 434 -41.61 1.40 -7.83
C ASP A 434 -42.06 2.87 -7.98
N GLN A 435 -41.95 3.67 -6.93
CA GLN A 435 -42.26 5.11 -6.95
C GLN A 435 -41.20 5.94 -7.70
N VAL A 436 -39.92 5.56 -7.61
CA VAL A 436 -38.86 6.14 -8.45
C VAL A 436 -39.09 5.80 -9.93
N LYS A 437 -39.46 4.56 -10.25
CA LYS A 437 -39.82 4.14 -11.62
C LYS A 437 -41.05 4.87 -12.15
N ALA A 438 -42.04 5.13 -11.29
CA ALA A 438 -43.21 5.94 -11.60
C ALA A 438 -42.93 7.45 -11.70
N LYS A 439 -41.66 7.88 -11.58
CA LYS A 439 -41.21 9.28 -11.60
C LYS A 439 -41.83 10.17 -10.50
N LYS A 440 -42.32 9.56 -9.41
CA LYS A 440 -42.86 10.26 -8.24
C LYS A 440 -41.78 10.65 -7.22
N LEU A 441 -40.67 9.91 -7.21
CA LEU A 441 -39.46 10.24 -6.45
C LEU A 441 -38.28 10.51 -7.42
N PRO A 442 -37.31 11.36 -7.03
CA PRO A 442 -36.12 11.59 -7.82
C PRO A 442 -35.26 10.32 -7.90
N ASN A 443 -34.72 10.01 -9.09
CA ASN A 443 -33.82 8.88 -9.26
C ASN A 443 -32.45 9.19 -8.60
N PRO A 444 -31.98 8.38 -7.63
CA PRO A 444 -30.71 8.61 -6.95
C PRO A 444 -29.46 8.53 -7.84
N ARG A 445 -29.54 7.95 -9.05
CA ARG A 445 -28.42 7.75 -10.01
C ARG A 445 -27.15 7.22 -9.35
N SER A 446 -27.31 6.22 -8.47
CA SER A 446 -26.20 5.62 -7.73
C SER A 446 -26.12 4.13 -8.01
N SER A 447 -24.89 3.60 -8.01
CA SER A 447 -24.62 2.17 -8.10
C SER A 447 -25.41 1.34 -7.07
N SER A 448 -25.61 1.89 -5.86
CA SER A 448 -26.41 1.25 -4.82
C SER A 448 -27.89 1.13 -5.23
N TYR A 449 -28.47 2.19 -5.81
CA TYR A 449 -29.83 2.14 -6.33
C TYR A 449 -29.96 1.14 -7.49
N ASP A 450 -29.01 1.13 -8.42
CA ASP A 450 -29.02 0.20 -9.57
C ASP A 450 -29.01 -1.26 -9.10
N THR A 451 -28.17 -1.57 -8.10
CA THR A 451 -28.10 -2.90 -7.47
C THR A 451 -29.43 -3.30 -6.83
N ILE A 452 -30.10 -2.38 -6.12
CA ILE A 452 -31.41 -2.64 -5.49
C ILE A 452 -32.51 -2.81 -6.55
N ALA A 453 -32.47 -1.99 -7.61
CA ALA A 453 -33.42 -2.06 -8.71
C ALA A 453 -33.28 -3.36 -9.52
N GLU A 454 -32.06 -3.88 -9.67
CA GLU A 454 -31.76 -5.20 -10.24
C GLU A 454 -32.29 -6.31 -9.32
N ALA A 455 -31.99 -6.27 -8.02
CA ALA A 455 -32.47 -7.25 -7.05
C ALA A 455 -34.00 -7.27 -6.91
N ARG A 456 -34.68 -6.15 -7.16
CA ARG A 456 -36.15 -6.08 -7.22
C ARG A 456 -36.73 -6.92 -8.37
N MET A 457 -35.99 -7.15 -9.45
CA MET A 457 -36.41 -8.00 -10.58
C MET A 457 -36.29 -9.49 -10.24
N ASP A 458 -35.44 -9.85 -9.27
CA ASP A 458 -35.27 -11.22 -8.79
C ASP A 458 -36.48 -11.65 -7.93
N ARG A 459 -37.32 -12.53 -8.48
CA ARG A 459 -38.55 -13.00 -7.84
C ARG A 459 -38.28 -13.88 -6.61
N ILE A 460 -37.11 -14.51 -6.52
CA ILE A 460 -36.75 -15.42 -5.43
C ILE A 460 -35.80 -14.77 -4.41
N ILE A 461 -35.59 -13.46 -4.47
CA ILE A 461 -34.65 -12.76 -3.59
C ILE A 461 -34.97 -12.93 -2.11
N LEU A 462 -36.25 -12.90 -1.73
CA LEU A 462 -36.67 -13.14 -0.34
C LEU A 462 -36.35 -14.58 0.09
N ALA A 463 -36.53 -15.57 -0.80
CA ALA A 463 -36.15 -16.96 -0.50
C ALA A 463 -34.64 -17.09 -0.28
N LYS A 464 -33.81 -16.40 -1.09
CA LYS A 464 -32.35 -16.34 -0.91
C LYS A 464 -31.94 -15.70 0.43
N LEU A 465 -32.56 -14.58 0.80
CA LEU A 465 -32.29 -13.91 2.09
C LEU A 465 -32.74 -14.76 3.29
N HIS A 466 -33.90 -15.42 3.21
CA HIS A 466 -34.36 -16.33 4.25
C HIS A 466 -33.49 -17.59 4.37
N PHE A 467 -32.99 -18.12 3.26
CA PHE A 467 -32.04 -19.25 3.28
C PHE A 467 -30.72 -18.83 3.90
N PHE A 468 -30.16 -17.68 3.50
CA PHE A 468 -28.98 -17.09 4.13
C PHE A 468 -29.17 -16.96 5.65
N MET A 469 -30.29 -16.38 6.07
CA MET A 469 -30.63 -16.20 7.49
C MET A 469 -30.70 -17.56 8.20
N SER A 470 -31.38 -18.55 7.61
CA SER A 470 -31.47 -19.90 8.17
C SER A 470 -30.09 -20.53 8.37
N VAL A 471 -29.20 -20.48 7.36
CA VAL A 471 -27.85 -21.03 7.48
C VAL A 471 -27.04 -20.26 8.52
N SER A 472 -27.11 -18.92 8.56
CA SER A 472 -26.35 -18.12 9.54
C SER A 472 -26.73 -18.44 11.00
N ARG A 473 -28.01 -18.74 11.26
CA ARG A 473 -28.50 -19.14 12.59
C ARG A 473 -27.91 -20.45 13.08
N ASN A 474 -27.54 -21.39 12.19
CA ASN A 474 -26.80 -22.60 12.58
C ASN A 474 -25.44 -22.26 13.21
N PHE A 475 -24.76 -21.21 12.73
CA PHE A 475 -23.46 -20.80 13.25
C PHE A 475 -23.56 -19.89 14.48
N GLN A 476 -24.64 -19.13 14.64
CA GLN A 476 -24.76 -18.12 15.70
C GLN A 476 -24.59 -18.71 17.11
N ALA A 477 -25.17 -19.88 17.37
CA ALA A 477 -25.03 -20.56 18.66
C ALA A 477 -23.56 -20.91 18.96
N PHE A 478 -22.85 -21.43 17.95
CA PHE A 478 -21.43 -21.73 18.05
C PHE A 478 -20.62 -20.44 18.27
N LEU A 479 -20.79 -19.43 17.42
CA LEU A 479 -20.03 -18.17 17.53
C LEU A 479 -20.20 -17.50 18.88
N THR A 480 -21.44 -17.41 19.38
CA THR A 480 -21.73 -16.76 20.67
C THR A 480 -21.01 -17.47 21.81
N LYS A 481 -20.95 -18.81 21.77
CA LYS A 481 -20.28 -19.63 22.78
C LYS A 481 -18.76 -19.47 22.78
N TYR A 482 -18.15 -19.32 21.61
CA TYR A 482 -16.69 -19.23 21.45
C TYR A 482 -16.15 -17.79 21.41
N GLN A 483 -17.02 -16.78 21.54
CA GLN A 483 -16.64 -15.38 21.66
C GLN A 483 -16.37 -14.97 23.13
N THR A 484 -15.48 -15.69 23.80
CA THR A 484 -15.17 -15.52 25.24
C THR A 484 -13.66 -15.63 25.52
N ASP A 485 -13.23 -15.15 26.67
CA ASP A 485 -11.87 -15.30 27.21
C ASP A 485 -11.71 -16.53 28.12
N ALA A 486 -12.81 -17.24 28.39
CA ALA A 486 -12.79 -18.54 29.06
C ALA A 486 -12.16 -19.62 28.15
N PRO A 487 -11.43 -20.60 28.70
CA PRO A 487 -10.82 -21.64 27.89
C PRO A 487 -11.86 -22.65 27.38
N MET A 488 -12.42 -22.39 26.21
CA MET A 488 -13.50 -23.22 25.62
C MET A 488 -13.01 -24.45 24.86
N ILE A 489 -11.70 -24.71 24.83
CA ILE A 489 -11.13 -25.85 24.10
C ILE A 489 -11.70 -27.23 24.52
N PRO A 490 -12.12 -27.49 25.78
CA PRO A 490 -12.75 -28.75 26.15
C PRO A 490 -14.05 -29.04 25.40
N PHE A 491 -14.80 -27.99 25.04
CA PHE A 491 -16.11 -28.09 24.40
C PHE A 491 -16.00 -28.08 22.86
N LEU A 492 -14.88 -27.57 22.32
CA LEU A 492 -14.69 -27.28 20.89
C LEU A 492 -14.94 -28.48 19.98
N GLY A 493 -14.41 -29.65 20.36
CA GLY A 493 -14.55 -30.85 19.53
C GLY A 493 -16.01 -31.28 19.33
N ARG A 494 -16.79 -31.35 20.42
CA ARG A 494 -18.21 -31.76 20.36
C ARG A 494 -19.04 -30.73 19.60
N ASP A 495 -18.87 -29.46 19.93
CA ASP A 495 -19.69 -28.40 19.34
C ASP A 495 -19.41 -28.24 17.84
N LEU A 496 -18.16 -28.42 17.39
CA LEU A 496 -17.81 -28.45 15.97
C LEU A 496 -18.47 -29.63 15.25
N GLU A 497 -18.44 -30.81 15.87
CA GLU A 497 -19.08 -32.00 15.31
C GLU A 497 -20.59 -31.79 15.15
N GLU A 498 -21.26 -31.24 16.18
CA GLU A 498 -22.69 -30.94 16.14
C GLU A 498 -23.03 -29.90 15.07
N LEU A 499 -22.25 -28.82 14.98
CA LEU A 499 -22.41 -27.80 13.94
C LEU A 499 -22.31 -28.42 12.54
N ILE A 500 -21.25 -29.20 12.26
CA ILE A 500 -21.04 -29.84 10.96
C ILE A 500 -22.20 -30.79 10.65
N ARG A 501 -22.58 -31.66 11.60
CA ARG A 501 -23.71 -32.59 11.40
C ARG A 501 -25.02 -31.84 11.14
N SER A 502 -25.26 -30.72 11.83
CA SER A 502 -26.47 -29.91 11.61
C SER A 502 -26.56 -29.38 10.18
N LEU A 503 -25.43 -29.02 9.56
CA LEU A 503 -25.35 -28.56 8.17
C LEU A 503 -25.49 -29.72 7.18
N LEU A 504 -24.81 -30.85 7.43
CA LEU A 504 -24.88 -32.04 6.57
C LEU A 504 -26.30 -32.62 6.50
N ARG A 505 -27.05 -32.64 7.61
CA ARG A 505 -28.46 -33.07 7.66
C ARG A 505 -29.37 -32.33 6.68
N ARG A 506 -28.98 -31.13 6.22
CA ARG A 506 -29.78 -30.33 5.30
C ARG A 506 -29.71 -30.78 3.85
N PHE A 507 -28.63 -31.44 3.43
CA PHE A 507 -28.42 -31.78 2.01
C PHE A 507 -27.77 -33.14 1.74
N ILE A 508 -27.17 -33.81 2.73
CA ILE A 508 -26.60 -35.16 2.61
C ILE A 508 -27.64 -36.19 3.07
N LYS A 509 -27.71 -37.34 2.38
CA LYS A 509 -28.63 -38.43 2.76
C LYS A 509 -28.34 -38.94 4.18
N ARG A 510 -29.39 -39.37 4.90
CA ARG A 510 -29.29 -39.74 6.32
C ARG A 510 -28.45 -40.99 6.56
N ASP A 511 -28.56 -41.98 5.67
CA ASP A 511 -27.81 -43.24 5.67
C ASP A 511 -26.29 -43.04 5.67
N VAL A 512 -25.79 -41.98 5.02
CA VAL A 512 -24.36 -41.65 4.97
C VAL A 512 -23.86 -41.05 6.29
N GLN A 513 -24.74 -40.50 7.13
CA GLN A 513 -24.35 -39.75 8.34
C GLN A 513 -24.34 -40.60 9.63
N VAL A 514 -25.02 -41.74 9.62
CA VAL A 514 -25.11 -42.66 10.77
C VAL A 514 -23.74 -43.31 11.01
N ASP A 515 -23.33 -43.43 12.27
CA ASP A 515 -22.09 -44.09 12.73
C ASP A 515 -20.75 -43.57 12.18
N VAL A 516 -20.74 -42.40 11.53
CA VAL A 516 -19.49 -41.78 11.08
C VAL A 516 -18.73 -41.21 12.29
N SER A 517 -17.56 -41.77 12.61
CA SER A 517 -16.69 -41.22 13.67
C SER A 517 -16.22 -39.79 13.34
N PRO A 518 -15.84 -38.96 14.34
CA PRO A 518 -15.35 -37.58 14.08
C PRO A 518 -14.15 -37.53 13.12
N VAL A 519 -13.29 -38.55 13.11
CA VAL A 519 -12.15 -38.66 12.20
C VAL A 519 -12.60 -38.89 10.76
N ASN A 520 -13.62 -39.73 10.58
CA ASN A 520 -14.18 -40.03 9.26
C ASN A 520 -15.08 -38.89 8.76
N LEU A 521 -15.73 -38.16 9.67
CA LEU A 521 -16.55 -36.99 9.34
C LEU A 521 -15.74 -35.92 8.60
N VAL A 522 -14.50 -35.69 9.05
CA VAL A 522 -13.61 -34.69 8.43
C VAL A 522 -13.03 -35.16 7.08
N LYS A 523 -13.10 -36.46 6.79
CA LYS A 523 -12.64 -37.06 5.53
C LYS A 523 -13.78 -37.21 4.50
N LEU A 524 -15.01 -36.89 4.87
CA LEU A 524 -16.16 -37.02 3.99
C LEU A 524 -16.05 -36.04 2.81
N ASP A 525 -16.14 -36.56 1.59
CA ASP A 525 -16.23 -35.73 0.40
C ASP A 525 -17.66 -35.21 0.21
N VAL A 526 -17.92 -34.03 0.77
CA VAL A 526 -19.22 -33.35 0.69
C VAL A 526 -19.53 -32.78 -0.70
N THR A 527 -18.60 -32.89 -1.67
CA THR A 527 -18.80 -32.44 -3.05
C THR A 527 -19.37 -33.53 -3.96
N ASP A 528 -19.33 -34.79 -3.53
CA ASP A 528 -19.93 -35.89 -4.28
C ASP A 528 -21.46 -35.81 -4.25
N GLN A 529 -22.03 -35.43 -5.39
CA GLN A 529 -23.47 -35.27 -5.59
C GLN A 529 -24.25 -36.59 -5.39
N LYS A 530 -23.59 -37.76 -5.48
CA LYS A 530 -24.24 -39.05 -5.21
C LYS A 530 -24.70 -39.19 -3.75
N LEU A 531 -24.01 -38.50 -2.85
CA LEU A 531 -24.32 -38.48 -1.41
C LEU A 531 -25.45 -37.50 -1.09
N TRP A 532 -25.82 -36.63 -2.02
CA TRP A 532 -26.80 -35.57 -1.79
C TRP A 532 -28.23 -36.11 -1.86
N VAL A 533 -29.13 -35.51 -1.10
CA VAL A 533 -30.57 -35.72 -1.27
C VAL A 533 -31.03 -35.18 -2.62
N SER A 534 -32.20 -35.59 -3.10
CA SER A 534 -32.80 -34.98 -4.30
C SER A 534 -32.96 -33.46 -4.08
N PRO A 535 -32.76 -32.60 -5.09
CA PRO A 535 -32.90 -31.15 -4.94
C PRO A 535 -34.24 -30.73 -4.30
N LYS A 536 -35.33 -31.48 -4.53
CA LYS A 536 -36.64 -31.19 -3.90
C LYS A 536 -36.70 -31.46 -2.40
N GLN A 537 -35.74 -32.21 -1.85
CA GLN A 537 -35.68 -32.65 -0.46
C GLN A 537 -34.65 -31.86 0.37
N VAL A 538 -33.92 -30.91 -0.21
CA VAL A 538 -32.97 -30.07 0.53
C VAL A 538 -33.70 -29.21 1.55
N ASP A 539 -33.19 -29.15 2.77
CA ASP A 539 -33.73 -28.28 3.82
C ASP A 539 -33.27 -26.84 3.62
N ILE A 540 -34.14 -26.02 3.04
CA ILE A 540 -33.94 -24.58 2.85
C ILE A 540 -34.38 -23.72 4.04
N GLY A 541 -34.96 -24.34 5.08
CA GLY A 541 -35.53 -23.64 6.23
C GLY A 541 -36.92 -23.04 5.96
N MET A 542 -37.70 -22.90 7.03
CA MET A 542 -39.12 -22.52 6.97
C MET A 542 -39.37 -21.17 6.28
N GLY A 543 -38.52 -20.16 6.50
CA GLY A 543 -38.68 -18.83 5.91
C GLY A 543 -38.55 -18.86 4.38
N ALA A 544 -37.59 -19.62 3.84
CA ALA A 544 -37.42 -19.75 2.41
C ALA A 544 -38.58 -20.55 1.79
N THR A 545 -39.03 -21.62 2.45
CA THR A 545 -40.21 -22.38 2.04
C THR A 545 -41.48 -21.51 2.01
N ALA A 546 -41.69 -20.66 3.02
CA ALA A 546 -42.82 -19.75 3.09
C ALA A 546 -42.76 -18.70 1.97
N ALA A 547 -41.57 -18.12 1.71
CA ALA A 547 -41.37 -17.17 0.62
C ALA A 547 -41.69 -17.79 -0.75
N LEU A 548 -41.28 -19.04 -1.00
CA LEU A 548 -41.60 -19.75 -2.25
C LEU A 548 -43.09 -20.08 -2.39
N LYS A 549 -43.76 -20.49 -1.31
CA LYS A 549 -45.21 -20.78 -1.31
C LYS A 549 -46.07 -19.53 -1.49
N GLY A 550 -45.65 -18.40 -0.92
CA GLY A 550 -46.33 -17.12 -1.07
C GLY A 550 -46.40 -16.63 -2.52
N MET A 551 -45.48 -17.09 -3.38
CA MET A 551 -45.47 -16.78 -4.82
C MET A 551 -46.55 -17.56 -5.59
N SER A 552 -47.00 -18.71 -5.10
CA SER A 552 -47.96 -19.60 -5.78
C SER A 552 -49.40 -19.05 -5.84
N GLY A 553 -49.73 -18.06 -5.01
CA GLY A 553 -51.07 -17.42 -4.99
C GLY A 553 -51.23 -16.21 -5.92
N SER A 554 -50.13 -15.70 -6.48
CA SER A 554 -50.14 -14.65 -7.51
C SER A 554 -49.92 -15.29 -8.89
N GLN A 555 -50.53 -14.76 -9.96
CA GLN A 555 -50.43 -15.27 -11.36
C GLN A 555 -49.00 -15.30 -11.96
N SER A 556 -47.95 -15.27 -11.16
CA SER A 556 -46.56 -15.39 -11.55
C SER A 556 -45.85 -16.44 -10.69
N VAL A 557 -46.10 -17.71 -10.97
CA VAL A 557 -45.21 -18.79 -10.55
C VAL A 557 -43.81 -18.42 -11.09
N GLY A 558 -42.82 -18.25 -10.21
CA GLY A 558 -41.42 -18.32 -10.65
C GLY A 558 -41.29 -19.66 -11.36
N SER A 559 -40.76 -19.68 -12.59
CA SER A 559 -40.85 -20.89 -13.43
C SER A 559 -40.36 -22.08 -12.62
N GLU A 560 -40.99 -23.27 -12.72
CA GLU A 560 -40.59 -24.45 -11.92
C GLU A 560 -39.08 -24.72 -11.98
N ARG A 561 -38.47 -24.31 -13.10
CA ARG A 561 -37.02 -24.21 -13.34
C ARG A 561 -36.26 -23.28 -12.39
N GLU A 562 -36.73 -22.06 -12.11
CA GLU A 562 -36.11 -21.11 -11.17
C GLU A 562 -36.11 -21.65 -9.74
N VAL A 563 -37.22 -22.27 -9.32
CA VAL A 563 -37.31 -22.90 -7.99
C VAL A 563 -36.36 -24.08 -7.90
N LEU A 564 -36.32 -24.94 -8.93
CA LEU A 564 -35.38 -26.06 -8.98
C LEU A 564 -33.92 -25.58 -8.96
N GLN A 565 -33.60 -24.52 -9.71
CA GLN A 565 -32.27 -23.91 -9.71
C GLN A 565 -31.90 -23.37 -8.32
N PHE A 566 -32.82 -22.68 -7.64
CA PHE A 566 -32.60 -22.22 -6.27
C PHE A 566 -32.31 -23.37 -5.30
N MET A 567 -33.00 -24.50 -5.44
CA MET A 567 -32.76 -25.68 -4.61
C MET A 567 -31.37 -26.29 -4.88
N GLN A 568 -30.96 -26.39 -6.15
CA GLN A 568 -29.62 -26.86 -6.54
C GLN A 568 -28.53 -25.91 -6.05
N ASP A 569 -28.71 -24.60 -6.21
CA ASP A 569 -27.80 -23.57 -5.71
C ASP A 569 -27.66 -23.65 -4.19
N SER A 570 -28.77 -23.92 -3.47
CA SER A 570 -28.77 -24.09 -2.02
C SER A 570 -27.95 -25.31 -1.58
N GLN A 571 -28.04 -26.43 -2.30
CA GLN A 571 -27.17 -27.59 -2.07
C GLN A 571 -25.70 -27.27 -2.35
N GLY A 572 -25.42 -26.58 -3.46
CA GLY A 572 -24.07 -26.13 -3.81
C GLY A 572 -23.47 -25.19 -2.75
N ALA A 573 -24.26 -24.26 -2.23
CA ALA A 573 -23.88 -23.36 -1.15
C ALA A 573 -23.53 -24.14 0.14
N LEU A 574 -24.40 -25.05 0.58
CA LEU A 574 -24.16 -25.87 1.77
C LEU A 574 -22.93 -26.78 1.61
N SER A 575 -22.78 -27.41 0.44
CA SER A 575 -21.60 -28.21 0.11
C SER A 575 -20.33 -27.38 0.18
N LYS A 576 -20.32 -26.16 -0.40
CA LYS A 576 -19.14 -25.29 -0.38
C LYS A 576 -18.78 -24.81 1.03
N ILE A 577 -19.80 -24.49 1.84
CA ILE A 577 -19.62 -24.13 3.25
C ILE A 577 -18.98 -25.31 4.00
N CYS A 578 -19.57 -26.50 3.89
CA CYS A 578 -19.07 -27.70 4.57
C CYS A 578 -17.66 -28.06 4.10
N GLN A 579 -17.37 -28.01 2.79
CA GLN A 579 -16.06 -28.32 2.23
C GLN A 579 -14.97 -27.46 2.87
N ASN A 580 -15.21 -26.15 2.98
CA ASN A 580 -14.24 -25.21 3.55
C ASN A 580 -14.06 -25.41 5.07
N ILE A 581 -15.14 -25.70 5.79
CA ILE A 581 -15.07 -26.01 7.22
C ILE A 581 -14.24 -27.29 7.44
N LEU A 582 -14.55 -28.36 6.70
CA LEU A 582 -13.85 -29.64 6.80
C LEU A 582 -12.37 -29.53 6.40
N LEU A 583 -12.04 -28.70 5.41
CA LEU A 583 -10.66 -28.50 4.95
C LEU A 583 -9.74 -27.96 6.06
N LYS A 584 -10.23 -27.03 6.89
CA LYS A 584 -9.45 -26.39 7.96
C LYS A 584 -9.93 -26.78 9.37
N CYS A 585 -10.68 -27.87 9.51
CA CYS A 585 -11.34 -28.22 10.75
C CYS A 585 -10.33 -28.61 11.86
N PRO A 586 -10.43 -28.02 13.06
CA PRO A 586 -9.64 -28.44 14.24
C PRO A 586 -9.82 -29.92 14.61
N LEU A 587 -10.95 -30.55 14.24
CA LEU A 587 -11.20 -31.97 14.46
C LEU A 587 -10.20 -32.91 13.77
N LYS A 588 -9.36 -32.42 12.84
CA LYS A 588 -8.24 -33.19 12.27
C LYS A 588 -7.18 -33.54 13.31
N TYR A 589 -7.02 -32.72 14.34
CA TYR A 589 -5.97 -32.86 15.34
C TYR A 589 -6.43 -33.76 16.50
N PRO A 590 -5.67 -34.82 16.86
CA PRO A 590 -6.00 -35.68 18.00
C PRO A 590 -6.17 -34.92 19.30
N THR A 591 -5.36 -33.88 19.53
CA THR A 591 -5.42 -33.01 20.71
C THR A 591 -6.83 -32.45 20.90
N VAL A 592 -7.40 -31.82 19.87
CA VAL A 592 -8.76 -31.23 19.92
C VAL A 592 -9.84 -32.29 20.19
N ARG A 593 -9.73 -33.48 19.59
CA ARG A 593 -10.72 -34.56 19.78
C ARG A 593 -10.69 -35.17 21.19
N ASN A 594 -9.56 -35.07 21.87
CA ASN A 594 -9.38 -35.66 23.19
C ASN A 594 -9.63 -34.65 24.31
N MET A 595 -9.61 -33.33 24.05
CA MET A 595 -9.86 -32.28 25.05
C MET A 595 -11.21 -32.38 25.77
N MET A 596 -12.20 -33.08 25.20
CA MET A 596 -13.49 -33.30 25.88
C MET A 596 -13.39 -34.09 27.19
N CYS A 597 -12.25 -34.71 27.51
CA CYS A 597 -12.03 -35.27 28.85
C CYS A 597 -12.00 -34.20 29.94
N LEU A 598 -11.85 -32.92 29.58
CA LEU A 598 -11.87 -31.78 30.48
C LEU A 598 -13.26 -31.12 30.63
N ASP A 599 -14.30 -31.69 30.02
CA ASP A 599 -15.68 -31.25 30.19
C ASP A 599 -16.23 -31.79 31.54
N PRO A 600 -16.54 -30.93 32.55
CA PRO A 600 -16.99 -31.39 33.86
C PRO A 600 -18.21 -32.33 33.80
N GLN A 601 -19.16 -32.07 32.89
CA GLN A 601 -20.32 -32.93 32.73
C GLN A 601 -19.91 -34.34 32.28
N LYS A 602 -18.94 -34.44 31.37
CA LYS A 602 -18.44 -35.73 30.87
C LYS A 602 -17.58 -36.46 31.88
N MET A 603 -16.82 -35.75 32.71
CA MET A 603 -16.09 -36.37 33.81
C MET A 603 -17.05 -37.11 34.76
N HIS A 604 -18.21 -36.50 35.02
CA HIS A 604 -19.26 -37.11 35.83
C HIS A 604 -19.95 -38.27 35.09
N THR A 605 -20.43 -38.08 33.85
CA THR A 605 -21.26 -39.08 33.16
C THR A 605 -20.49 -40.22 32.50
N GLU A 606 -19.28 -39.96 32.01
CA GLU A 606 -18.49 -40.89 31.18
C GLU A 606 -17.00 -40.91 31.60
N PRO A 607 -16.68 -41.32 32.83
CA PRO A 607 -15.34 -41.25 33.40
C PRO A 607 -14.31 -42.12 32.66
N ASP A 608 -14.66 -43.35 32.28
CA ASP A 608 -13.75 -44.25 31.57
C ASP A 608 -13.32 -43.70 30.20
N MET A 609 -14.25 -43.05 29.51
CA MET A 609 -14.02 -42.39 28.24
C MET A 609 -13.10 -41.17 28.42
N CYS A 610 -13.32 -40.36 29.46
CA CYS A 610 -12.46 -39.24 29.82
C CYS A 610 -11.04 -39.71 30.14
N LEU A 611 -10.88 -40.79 30.92
CA LEU A 611 -9.59 -41.37 31.25
C LEU A 611 -8.84 -41.84 30.00
N LYS A 612 -9.52 -42.55 29.09
CA LYS A 612 -8.94 -42.99 27.81
C LYS A 612 -8.42 -41.83 26.97
N LYS A 613 -9.19 -40.74 26.90
CA LYS A 613 -8.81 -39.53 26.14
C LYS A 613 -7.67 -38.76 26.81
N MET A 614 -7.67 -38.66 28.14
CA MET A 614 -6.56 -38.05 28.87
C MET A 614 -5.26 -38.81 28.66
N LYS A 615 -5.28 -40.15 28.76
CA LYS A 615 -4.11 -40.99 28.45
C LYS A 615 -3.58 -40.75 27.04
N ALA A 616 -4.46 -40.57 26.06
CA ALA A 616 -4.06 -40.24 24.69
C ALA A 616 -3.43 -38.84 24.56
N LEU A 617 -3.89 -37.84 25.33
CA LEU A 617 -3.27 -36.50 25.39
C LEU A 617 -1.88 -36.55 26.03
N ILE A 618 -1.76 -37.23 27.17
CA ILE A 618 -0.48 -37.41 27.87
C ILE A 618 0.53 -38.06 26.94
N MET A 619 0.14 -39.18 26.30
CA MET A 619 1.02 -39.91 25.39
C MET A 619 1.49 -39.03 24.22
N LYS A 620 0.62 -38.18 23.68
CA LYS A 620 0.98 -37.21 22.63
C LYS A 620 1.97 -36.15 23.13
N PHE A 621 1.75 -35.58 24.31
CA PHE A 621 2.63 -34.55 24.88
C PHE A 621 3.99 -35.12 25.32
N VAL A 622 4.04 -36.39 25.74
CA VAL A 622 5.29 -37.11 26.02
C VAL A 622 6.08 -37.33 24.73
N GLN A 623 5.43 -37.77 23.64
CA GLN A 623 6.07 -37.90 22.31
C GLN A 623 6.63 -36.57 21.80
N ASP A 624 5.93 -35.48 22.07
CA ASP A 624 6.33 -34.12 21.65
C ASP A 624 7.35 -33.47 22.60
N LYS A 625 7.81 -34.20 23.64
CA LYS A 625 8.73 -33.75 24.69
C LYS A 625 8.26 -32.48 25.43
N LYS A 626 6.95 -32.37 25.68
CA LYS A 626 6.30 -31.24 26.41
C LYS A 626 5.96 -31.56 27.87
N VAL A 627 6.21 -32.80 28.31
CA VAL A 627 6.11 -33.23 29.71
C VAL A 627 7.52 -33.41 30.28
N SER A 628 7.87 -32.59 31.28
CA SER A 628 9.09 -32.74 32.07
C SER A 628 9.03 -34.05 32.86
N GLY A 629 10.03 -34.93 32.68
CA GLY A 629 10.03 -36.27 33.27
C GLY A 629 9.56 -37.39 32.34
N GLY A 630 9.06 -37.05 31.13
CA GLY A 630 8.75 -38.05 30.10
C GLY A 630 7.64 -39.02 30.51
N VAL A 631 7.85 -40.32 30.29
CA VAL A 631 6.82 -41.36 30.49
C VAL A 631 6.42 -41.50 31.96
N THR A 632 7.37 -41.45 32.89
CA THR A 632 7.10 -41.64 34.33
C THR A 632 6.18 -40.56 34.89
N ALA A 633 6.46 -39.29 34.56
CA ALA A 633 5.57 -38.18 34.89
C ALA A 633 4.20 -38.34 34.22
N GLY A 634 4.17 -38.84 32.98
CA GLY A 634 2.92 -39.17 32.28
C GLY A 634 2.05 -40.20 33.02
N ASP A 635 2.67 -41.25 33.57
CA ASP A 635 1.97 -42.29 34.34
C ASP A 635 1.41 -41.72 35.65
N THR A 636 2.19 -40.88 36.35
CA THR A 636 1.72 -40.17 37.56
C THR A 636 0.52 -39.28 37.26
N ILE A 637 0.56 -38.49 36.18
CA ILE A 637 -0.55 -37.63 35.76
C ILE A 637 -1.80 -38.49 35.44
N ALA A 638 -1.62 -39.61 34.74
CA ALA A 638 -2.72 -40.51 34.40
C ALA A 638 -3.35 -41.15 35.65
N GLN A 639 -2.53 -41.51 36.65
CA GLN A 639 -2.99 -42.05 37.93
C GLN A 639 -3.75 -41.00 38.74
N GLN A 640 -3.22 -39.78 38.86
CA GLN A 640 -3.89 -38.66 39.53
C GLN A 640 -5.23 -38.33 38.87
N PHE A 641 -5.28 -38.33 37.53
CA PHE A 641 -6.54 -38.09 36.82
C PHE A 641 -7.56 -39.21 37.03
N GLN A 642 -7.11 -40.46 37.09
CA GLN A 642 -8.00 -41.58 37.40
C GLN A 642 -8.59 -41.43 38.80
N GLU A 643 -7.76 -41.16 39.81
CA GLU A 643 -8.22 -40.93 41.19
C GLU A 643 -9.23 -39.78 41.25
N PHE A 644 -8.88 -38.64 40.67
CA PHE A 644 -9.76 -37.47 40.58
C PHE A 644 -11.14 -37.79 39.95
N LEU A 645 -11.15 -38.53 38.83
CA LEU A 645 -12.40 -38.87 38.13
C LEU A 645 -13.33 -39.74 38.98
N PHE A 646 -12.78 -40.68 39.74
CA PHE A 646 -13.57 -41.65 40.50
C PHE A 646 -13.90 -41.20 41.93
N VAL A 647 -13.17 -40.23 42.47
CA VAL A 647 -13.38 -39.68 43.82
C VAL A 647 -14.10 -38.33 43.77
N GLU A 648 -13.50 -37.33 43.13
CA GLU A 648 -13.95 -35.92 43.20
C GLU A 648 -15.01 -35.58 42.14
N ALA A 649 -14.86 -36.09 40.91
CA ALA A 649 -15.73 -35.73 39.77
C ALA A 649 -17.14 -36.34 39.82
N ARG A 650 -17.60 -36.81 40.99
CA ARG A 650 -18.93 -37.39 41.24
C ARG A 650 -19.91 -36.44 41.88
N GLY A 651 -19.48 -35.24 42.28
CA GLY A 651 -20.36 -34.21 42.83
C GLY A 651 -21.43 -33.74 41.83
N GLU A 652 -22.59 -33.31 42.33
CA GLU A 652 -23.67 -32.74 41.52
C GLU A 652 -23.25 -31.46 40.79
N GLU A 653 -22.29 -30.73 41.34
CA GLU A 653 -21.67 -29.54 40.76
C GLU A 653 -21.04 -29.80 39.38
N PHE A 654 -20.50 -31.00 39.13
CA PHE A 654 -19.95 -31.37 37.83
C PHE A 654 -21.06 -31.57 36.79
N MET A 655 -22.19 -32.15 37.18
CA MET A 655 -23.34 -32.33 36.30
C MET A 655 -24.06 -31.01 36.02
N ALA A 656 -24.14 -30.12 37.02
CA ALA A 656 -24.77 -28.82 36.91
C ALA A 656 -23.91 -27.75 36.19
N PHE A 657 -22.60 -28.00 36.01
CA PHE A 657 -21.69 -27.05 35.39
C PHE A 657 -22.14 -26.66 33.98
N SER A 658 -22.16 -25.36 33.68
CA SER A 658 -22.47 -24.83 32.35
C SER A 658 -21.47 -23.74 31.95
N ALA A 659 -20.73 -23.97 30.87
CA ALA A 659 -19.82 -22.96 30.33
C ALA A 659 -20.51 -21.70 29.76
N LEU A 660 -21.85 -21.70 29.68
CA LEU A 660 -22.67 -20.63 29.09
C LEU A 660 -23.37 -19.74 30.12
N ASP A 661 -23.35 -20.11 31.41
CA ASP A 661 -24.09 -19.38 32.44
C ASP A 661 -23.40 -18.08 32.89
N GLY A 662 -22.13 -17.87 32.49
CA GLY A 662 -21.31 -16.72 32.86
C GLY A 662 -20.97 -16.64 34.35
N LYS A 663 -21.32 -17.66 35.15
CA LYS A 663 -21.12 -17.69 36.60
C LYS A 663 -19.79 -18.33 36.99
N SER A 664 -19.31 -19.30 36.21
CA SER A 664 -18.07 -20.02 36.54
C SER A 664 -17.30 -20.37 35.28
N ARG A 665 -16.01 -20.02 35.26
CA ARG A 665 -15.10 -20.40 34.17
C ARG A 665 -14.58 -21.82 34.41
N VAL A 666 -14.33 -22.57 33.34
CA VAL A 666 -13.88 -23.97 33.44
C VAL A 666 -12.47 -24.09 34.05
N ASP A 667 -11.57 -23.14 33.77
CA ASP A 667 -10.25 -23.06 34.42
C ASP A 667 -10.36 -22.83 35.93
N GLY A 668 -11.15 -21.84 36.34
CA GLY A 668 -11.38 -21.55 37.76
C GLY A 668 -12.03 -22.72 38.50
N PHE A 669 -13.04 -23.34 37.89
CA PHE A 669 -13.71 -24.52 38.45
C PHE A 669 -12.73 -25.70 38.59
N LEU A 670 -12.03 -26.07 37.52
CA LEU A 670 -11.08 -27.18 37.54
C LEU A 670 -9.90 -26.93 38.49
N HIS A 671 -9.41 -25.69 38.60
CA HIS A 671 -8.34 -25.34 39.55
C HIS A 671 -8.75 -25.62 40.99
N ASN A 672 -9.97 -25.20 41.38
CA ASN A 672 -10.47 -25.37 42.73
C ASN A 672 -10.61 -26.85 43.13
N VAL A 673 -11.10 -27.68 42.22
CA VAL A 673 -11.31 -29.12 42.47
C VAL A 673 -10.05 -29.97 42.28
N MET A 674 -9.07 -29.49 41.50
CA MET A 674 -7.80 -30.22 41.25
C MET A 674 -6.62 -29.75 42.11
N ASN A 675 -6.83 -28.85 43.07
CA ASN A 675 -5.76 -28.28 43.89
C ASN A 675 -4.92 -29.33 44.65
N GLY A 676 -5.49 -30.49 44.97
CA GLY A 676 -4.78 -31.63 45.59
C GLY A 676 -3.84 -32.40 44.66
N TYR A 677 -3.88 -32.17 43.34
CA TYR A 677 -3.16 -32.95 42.32
C TYR A 677 -2.20 -32.07 41.52
N ALA A 678 -1.02 -31.78 42.08
CA ALA A 678 -0.08 -30.79 41.51
C ALA A 678 0.41 -31.12 40.08
N GLU A 679 0.79 -32.37 39.80
CA GLU A 679 1.27 -32.76 38.46
C GLU A 679 0.15 -32.75 37.42
N LEU A 680 -1.04 -33.24 37.82
CA LEU A 680 -2.23 -33.18 36.99
C LEU A 680 -2.60 -31.74 36.65
N TRP A 681 -2.66 -30.84 37.64
CA TRP A 681 -3.02 -29.46 37.41
C TRP A 681 -2.02 -28.76 36.48
N SER A 682 -0.71 -28.95 36.67
CA SER A 682 0.30 -28.39 35.77
C SER A 682 0.13 -28.87 34.31
N PHE A 683 -0.33 -30.10 34.11
CA PHE A 683 -0.65 -30.61 32.78
C PHE A 683 -1.96 -30.03 32.22
N VAL A 684 -3.03 -29.97 33.03
CA VAL A 684 -4.33 -29.40 32.64
C VAL A 684 -4.21 -27.91 32.33
N GLU A 685 -3.41 -27.17 33.08
CA GLU A 685 -3.10 -25.76 32.82
C GLU A 685 -2.54 -25.58 31.40
N LYS A 686 -1.54 -26.37 31.00
CA LYS A 686 -1.02 -26.34 29.62
C LYS A 686 -2.11 -26.63 28.60
N LEU A 687 -3.00 -27.59 28.87
CA LEU A 687 -4.10 -27.92 27.96
C LEU A 687 -5.10 -26.75 27.81
N LEU A 688 -5.44 -26.06 28.90
CA LEU A 688 -6.38 -24.94 28.90
C LEU A 688 -5.78 -23.66 28.30
N LEU A 689 -4.45 -23.52 28.28
CA LEU A 689 -3.74 -22.42 27.61
C LEU A 689 -3.77 -22.52 26.07
N LEU A 690 -4.16 -23.66 25.51
CA LEU A 690 -4.26 -23.82 24.06
C LEU A 690 -5.37 -22.94 23.48
N SER A 691 -5.02 -22.14 22.47
CA SER A 691 -5.92 -21.16 21.86
C SER A 691 -7.05 -21.81 21.04
N HIS A 692 -8.31 -21.56 21.40
CA HIS A 692 -9.49 -22.08 20.70
C HIS A 692 -10.13 -21.07 19.72
N GLY A 693 -9.60 -19.84 19.63
CA GLY A 693 -10.10 -18.80 18.74
C GLY A 693 -9.90 -17.36 19.25
N GLN A 694 -9.95 -16.40 18.34
CA GLN A 694 -9.61 -14.98 18.53
C GLN A 694 -10.79 -14.12 19.01
N ALA A 695 -11.49 -14.53 20.06
CA ALA A 695 -12.51 -13.65 20.64
C ALA A 695 -11.90 -12.42 21.34
N THR A 696 -10.79 -12.64 22.04
CA THR A 696 -10.23 -11.65 22.95
C THR A 696 -8.90 -11.08 22.52
N VAL A 697 -8.06 -11.77 21.76
CA VAL A 697 -6.74 -11.20 21.44
C VAL A 697 -6.90 -9.96 20.52
N GLU A 698 -7.88 -9.92 19.61
CA GLU A 698 -8.24 -8.67 18.90
C GLU A 698 -8.85 -7.57 19.79
N ARG A 699 -9.57 -7.92 20.87
CA ARG A 699 -10.22 -6.94 21.78
C ARG A 699 -9.29 -6.47 22.89
N GLY A 700 -8.35 -7.32 23.30
CA GLY A 700 -7.38 -7.09 24.37
C GLY A 700 -6.21 -6.21 23.93
N PHE A 701 -5.89 -6.18 22.63
CA PHE A 701 -4.90 -5.25 22.09
C PHE A 701 -5.45 -3.89 21.69
N SER A 702 -6.75 -3.77 21.36
CA SER A 702 -7.40 -2.48 21.14
C SER A 702 -8.43 -2.18 22.24
N ILE A 703 -7.90 -1.92 23.42
CA ILE A 703 -8.61 -1.30 24.54
C ILE A 703 -9.24 0.05 24.09
N ASN A 704 -8.69 0.68 23.04
CA ASN A 704 -9.13 1.97 22.52
C ASN A 704 -10.27 1.89 21.50
N LYS A 705 -10.69 0.71 21.04
CA LYS A 705 -11.74 0.58 20.02
C LYS A 705 -13.07 1.21 20.42
N GLU A 706 -13.37 1.26 21.72
CA GLU A 706 -14.57 1.91 22.27
C GLU A 706 -14.53 3.44 22.17
N VAL A 707 -13.34 4.03 22.05
CA VAL A 707 -13.12 5.48 21.97
C VAL A 707 -12.60 5.92 20.58
N GLU A 708 -12.13 4.99 19.75
CA GLU A 708 -11.49 5.27 18.46
C GLU A 708 -12.47 5.78 17.38
N MET A 709 -12.09 6.88 16.74
CA MET A 709 -12.75 7.51 15.60
C MET A 709 -11.68 7.97 14.60
N CYS A 710 -12.04 8.12 13.33
CA CYS A 710 -11.09 8.57 12.31
C CYS A 710 -10.55 9.97 12.63
N ASN A 711 -9.24 10.20 12.39
CA ASN A 711 -8.55 11.48 12.54
C ASN A 711 -8.50 12.07 13.97
N MET A 712 -8.40 11.22 15.00
CA MET A 712 -8.13 11.69 16.36
C MET A 712 -6.65 11.89 16.64
N ASN A 713 -6.34 12.92 17.43
CA ASN A 713 -5.01 13.14 17.97
C ASN A 713 -4.78 12.26 19.22
N GLU A 714 -3.52 11.97 19.54
CA GLU A 714 -3.14 11.10 20.67
C GLU A 714 -3.73 11.58 22.00
N ASP A 715 -3.61 12.88 22.30
CA ASP A 715 -4.15 13.50 23.52
C ASP A 715 -5.66 13.29 23.68
N THR A 716 -6.40 13.27 22.57
CA THR A 716 -7.85 13.05 22.56
C THR A 716 -8.18 11.61 22.92
N ILE A 717 -7.41 10.65 22.40
CA ILE A 717 -7.57 9.22 22.70
C ILE A 717 -7.29 8.97 24.18
N VAL A 718 -6.19 9.50 24.70
CA VAL A 718 -5.81 9.37 26.12
C VAL A 718 -6.90 9.96 27.02
N SER A 719 -7.40 11.15 26.70
CA SER A 719 -8.44 11.82 27.49
C SER A 719 -9.76 11.04 27.52
N GLN A 720 -10.22 10.53 26.38
CA GLN A 720 -11.44 9.73 26.31
C GLN A 720 -11.28 8.38 27.04
N ARG A 721 -10.10 7.78 26.96
CA ARG A 721 -9.80 6.52 27.66
C ARG A 721 -9.89 6.68 29.17
N LEU A 722 -9.30 7.75 29.72
CA LEU A 722 -9.37 8.07 31.15
C LEU A 722 -10.82 8.18 31.65
N ILE A 723 -11.71 8.78 30.85
CA ILE A 723 -13.13 8.87 31.17
C ILE A 723 -13.78 7.47 31.19
N CYS A 724 -13.54 6.65 30.17
CA CYS A 724 -14.07 5.29 30.10
C CYS A 724 -13.60 4.42 31.27
N ASP A 725 -12.32 4.52 31.65
CA ASP A 725 -11.76 3.77 32.78
C ASP A 725 -12.37 4.22 34.11
N TYR A 726 -12.54 5.53 34.32
CA TYR A 726 -13.19 6.05 35.52
C TYR A 726 -14.66 5.62 35.65
N VAL A 727 -15.42 5.66 34.54
CA VAL A 727 -16.80 5.17 34.49
C VAL A 727 -16.88 3.68 34.82
N ARG A 728 -15.91 2.89 34.34
CA ARG A 728 -15.83 1.45 34.60
C ARG A 728 -15.51 1.17 36.07
N ILE A 729 -14.59 1.93 36.68
CA ILE A 729 -14.28 1.86 38.12
C ILE A 729 -15.52 2.17 38.97
N CYS A 730 -16.32 3.15 38.57
CA CYS A 730 -17.57 3.48 39.26
C CYS A 730 -18.69 2.45 39.07
N GLY A 731 -18.50 1.44 38.19
CA GLY A 731 -19.50 0.40 37.92
C GLY A 731 -20.64 0.87 37.01
N GLY A 732 -20.38 1.87 36.15
CA GLY A 732 -21.31 2.39 35.14
C GLY A 732 -21.60 3.89 35.28
N VAL A 733 -22.09 4.50 34.20
CA VAL A 733 -22.29 5.97 34.08
C VAL A 733 -23.20 6.53 35.18
N VAL A 734 -24.23 5.78 35.57
CA VAL A 734 -25.22 6.20 36.58
C VAL A 734 -24.65 6.23 38.00
N LYS A 735 -23.53 5.54 38.23
CA LYS A 735 -22.87 5.43 39.54
C LYS A 735 -21.69 6.38 39.71
N VAL A 736 -21.39 7.20 38.70
CA VAL A 736 -20.32 8.19 38.78
C VAL A 736 -20.73 9.31 39.74
N PRO A 737 -19.95 9.57 40.81
CA PRO A 737 -20.30 10.59 41.80
C PRO A 737 -20.18 12.00 41.21
N LEU A 738 -21.26 12.78 41.29
CA LEU A 738 -21.28 14.18 40.87
C LEU A 738 -20.70 15.07 41.98
N THR A 739 -19.37 15.17 42.03
CA THR A 739 -18.67 16.03 43.00
C THR A 739 -18.75 17.50 42.60
N LYS A 740 -18.63 18.42 43.58
CA LYS A 740 -18.56 19.87 43.32
C LYS A 740 -17.39 20.23 42.40
N GLU A 741 -16.28 19.51 42.52
CA GLU A 741 -15.10 19.67 41.66
C GLU A 741 -15.43 19.32 40.20
N LEU A 742 -16.08 18.17 39.95
CA LEU A 742 -16.47 17.75 38.61
C LEU A 742 -17.43 18.74 37.94
N LEU A 743 -18.38 19.29 38.71
CA LEU A 743 -19.31 20.31 38.22
C LEU A 743 -18.60 21.62 37.87
N ASN A 744 -17.63 22.04 38.68
CA ASN A 744 -16.82 23.23 38.42
C ASN A 744 -15.89 23.07 37.21
N GLU A 745 -15.29 21.89 37.05
CA GLU A 745 -14.48 21.52 35.88
C GLU A 745 -15.33 21.54 34.59
N CYS A 746 -16.55 20.99 34.63
CA CYS A 746 -17.48 21.05 33.51
C CYS A 746 -17.88 22.49 33.14
N ALA A 747 -18.18 23.33 34.13
CA ALA A 747 -18.54 24.73 33.92
C ALA A 747 -17.39 25.55 33.29
N THR A 748 -16.13 25.21 33.59
CA THR A 748 -14.95 25.93 33.09
C THR A 748 -14.37 25.37 31.79
N ALA A 749 -14.81 24.18 31.35
CA ALA A 749 -14.29 23.49 30.17
C ALA A 749 -14.34 24.34 28.89
N GLN A 750 -15.45 25.06 28.66
CA GLN A 750 -15.58 25.91 27.47
C GLN A 750 -14.59 27.08 27.48
N SER A 751 -14.29 27.66 28.65
CA SER A 751 -13.30 28.72 28.78
C SER A 751 -11.89 28.20 28.51
N ARG A 752 -11.54 27.04 29.06
CA ARG A 752 -10.25 26.39 28.82
C ARG A 752 -10.04 26.03 27.36
N TYR A 753 -11.09 25.55 26.69
CA TYR A 753 -11.03 25.26 25.26
C TYR A 753 -10.75 26.51 24.41
N ARG A 754 -11.36 27.66 24.74
CA ARG A 754 -11.06 28.93 24.05
C ARG A 754 -9.62 29.36 24.25
N ILE A 755 -9.09 29.26 25.47
CA ILE A 755 -7.68 29.58 25.77
C ILE A 755 -6.74 28.68 24.95
N PHE A 756 -7.03 27.37 24.91
CA PHE A 756 -6.26 26.41 24.11
C PHE A 756 -6.25 26.78 22.61
N LEU A 757 -7.39 27.16 22.03
CA LEU A 757 -7.47 27.58 20.64
C LEU A 757 -6.65 28.85 20.36
N GLU A 758 -6.62 29.81 21.29
CA GLU A 758 -5.79 31.01 21.17
C GLU A 758 -4.30 30.67 21.23
N ASP A 759 -3.89 29.77 22.11
CA ASP A 759 -2.49 29.35 22.23
C ASP A 759 -2.03 28.58 21.00
N GLU A 760 -2.86 27.69 20.43
CA GLU A 760 -2.57 27.01 19.17
C GLU A 760 -2.43 27.98 18.00
N ARG A 761 -3.26 29.02 17.95
CA ARG A 761 -3.13 30.08 16.94
C ARG A 761 -1.80 30.82 17.08
N LYS A 762 -1.42 31.23 18.30
CA LYS A 762 -0.13 31.88 18.58
C LYS A 762 1.06 30.99 18.22
N LYS A 763 1.00 29.68 18.50
CA LYS A 763 2.03 28.72 18.10
C LYS A 763 2.18 28.66 16.59
N LYS A 764 1.07 28.55 15.84
CA LYS A 764 1.10 28.52 14.36
C LYS A 764 1.70 29.80 13.77
N GLU A 765 1.36 30.97 14.33
CA GLU A 765 1.93 32.25 13.91
C GLU A 765 3.44 32.31 14.18
N LYS A 766 3.90 31.88 15.37
CA LYS A 766 5.33 31.78 15.70
C LYS A 766 6.09 30.83 14.78
N THR A 767 5.54 29.65 14.49
CA THR A 767 6.16 28.66 13.59
C THR A 767 6.27 29.21 12.16
N LYS A 768 5.25 29.91 11.67
CA LYS A 768 5.26 30.56 10.36
C LYS A 768 6.33 31.67 10.29
N GLN A 769 6.50 32.44 11.35
CA GLN A 769 7.53 33.49 11.44
C GLN A 769 8.95 32.89 11.51
N MET A 770 9.16 31.84 12.30
CA MET A 770 10.44 31.11 12.34
C MET A 770 10.80 30.47 10.99
N SER A 771 9.83 29.86 10.29
CA SER A 771 10.06 29.27 8.97
C SER A 771 10.45 30.31 7.93
N LYS A 772 9.79 31.47 7.91
CA LYS A 772 10.16 32.60 7.04
C LYS A 772 11.57 33.12 7.32
N ARG A 773 11.93 33.27 8.59
CA ARG A 773 13.27 33.71 9.00
C ARG A 773 14.35 32.72 8.58
N LYS A 774 14.13 31.42 8.82
CA LYS A 774 15.05 30.35 8.40
C LYS A 774 15.25 30.31 6.87
N GLY A 775 14.17 30.57 6.11
CA GLY A 775 14.26 30.71 4.65
C GLY A 775 15.17 31.86 4.22
N ALA A 776 14.98 33.05 4.81
CA ALA A 776 15.81 34.22 4.52
C ALA A 776 17.28 34.07 4.97
N GLU A 777 17.53 33.39 6.10
CA GLU A 777 18.89 33.05 6.56
C GLU A 777 19.62 32.10 5.58
N ASN A 778 18.91 31.09 5.06
CA ASN A 778 19.47 30.18 4.05
C ASN A 778 19.79 30.89 2.73
N GLU A 779 18.90 31.77 2.24
CA GLU A 779 19.14 32.58 1.03
C GLU A 779 20.38 33.46 1.18
N LEU A 780 20.56 34.10 2.34
CA LEU A 780 21.72 34.93 2.63
C LEU A 780 23.02 34.11 2.65
N GLU A 781 22.99 32.88 3.18
CA GLU A 781 24.16 32.00 3.18
C GLU A 781 24.59 31.61 1.77
N GLU A 782 23.63 31.31 0.89
CA GLU A 782 23.89 30.99 -0.52
C GLU A 782 24.47 32.19 -1.28
N LEU A 783 23.94 33.39 -1.07
CA LEU A 783 24.52 34.62 -1.65
C LEU A 783 25.96 34.84 -1.19
N ARG A 784 26.26 34.62 0.10
CA ARG A 784 27.63 34.72 0.64
C ARG A 784 28.57 33.65 0.06
N LYS A 785 28.09 32.43 -0.18
CA LYS A 785 28.87 31.39 -0.87
C LYS A 785 29.19 31.80 -2.30
N LYS A 786 28.18 32.27 -3.05
CA LYS A 786 28.35 32.74 -4.44
C LYS A 786 29.35 33.88 -4.54
N ARG A 787 29.29 34.85 -3.63
CA ARG A 787 30.26 35.94 -3.50
C ARG A 787 31.69 35.42 -3.33
N ARG A 788 31.92 34.49 -2.38
CA ARG A 788 33.25 33.89 -2.14
C ARG A 788 33.80 33.22 -3.39
N THR A 789 32.97 32.43 -4.09
CA THR A 789 33.38 31.73 -5.31
C THR A 789 33.79 32.72 -6.40
N ILE A 790 33.00 33.76 -6.65
CA ILE A 790 33.32 34.76 -7.68
C ILE A 790 34.58 35.56 -7.31
N SER A 791 34.77 35.88 -6.02
CA SER A 791 36.00 36.52 -5.53
C SER A 791 37.25 35.69 -5.85
N THR A 792 37.23 34.39 -5.53
CA THR A 792 38.35 33.49 -5.84
C THR A 792 38.60 33.39 -7.34
N VAL A 793 37.54 33.35 -8.16
CA VAL A 793 37.67 33.34 -9.62
C VAL A 793 38.33 34.61 -10.14
N CYS A 794 37.97 35.78 -9.61
CA CYS A 794 38.62 37.05 -9.98
C CYS A 794 40.12 37.03 -9.65
N GLU A 795 40.49 36.55 -8.46
CA GLU A 795 41.90 36.43 -8.04
C GLU A 795 42.69 35.48 -8.94
N THR A 796 42.11 34.35 -9.33
CA THR A 796 42.77 33.41 -10.25
C THR A 796 42.92 33.99 -11.66
N LEU A 797 41.88 34.67 -12.17
CA LEU A 797 41.93 35.29 -13.50
C LEU A 797 42.96 36.42 -13.58
N GLU A 798 43.14 37.18 -12.51
CA GLU A 798 44.20 38.19 -12.41
C GLU A 798 45.59 37.55 -12.41
N LYS A 799 45.82 36.56 -11.55
CA LYS A 799 47.11 35.83 -11.50
C LYS A 799 47.48 35.19 -12.83
N ASP A 800 46.50 34.57 -13.50
CA ASP A 800 46.70 33.95 -14.80
C ASP A 800 46.98 35.00 -15.88
N ALA A 801 46.29 36.15 -15.84
CA ALA A 801 46.54 37.24 -16.76
C ALA A 801 47.93 37.86 -16.58
N ASP A 802 48.38 38.03 -15.33
CA ASP A 802 49.71 38.54 -14.98
C ASP A 802 50.79 37.56 -15.45
N THR A 803 50.63 36.25 -15.15
CA THR A 803 51.56 35.19 -15.60
C THR A 803 51.67 35.13 -17.13
N LEU A 804 50.55 35.32 -17.85
CA LEU A 804 50.55 35.37 -19.31
C LEU A 804 51.23 36.63 -19.86
N ALA A 805 51.14 37.76 -19.15
CA ALA A 805 51.84 38.99 -19.52
C ALA A 805 53.36 38.85 -19.33
N GLU A 806 53.81 38.31 -18.19
CA GLU A 806 55.24 38.03 -17.91
C GLU A 806 55.85 37.06 -18.93
N LYS A 807 55.09 36.03 -19.34
CA LYS A 807 55.52 35.10 -20.41
C LYS A 807 55.61 35.80 -21.77
N ALA A 808 54.77 36.80 -22.03
CA ALA A 808 54.82 37.55 -23.28
C ALA A 808 56.07 38.43 -23.37
N GLU A 809 56.51 39.03 -22.26
CA GLU A 809 57.73 39.87 -22.22
C GLU A 809 59.00 39.12 -22.63
N ASN A 810 59.04 37.81 -22.35
CA ASN A 810 60.18 36.94 -22.69
C ASN A 810 60.08 36.32 -24.09
N THR A 811 59.10 36.71 -24.92
CA THR A 811 58.83 36.11 -26.24
C THR A 811 58.67 37.22 -27.30
N ALA A 812 59.07 37.00 -28.56
CA ALA A 812 58.99 38.01 -29.63
C ALA A 812 58.11 37.56 -30.83
N GLY A 813 57.59 38.52 -31.59
CA GLY A 813 56.82 38.27 -32.82
C GLY A 813 55.36 37.87 -32.59
N THR A 814 54.79 37.06 -33.50
CA THR A 814 53.36 36.67 -33.49
C THR A 814 52.92 35.97 -32.20
N LYS A 815 53.82 35.21 -31.57
CA LYS A 815 53.54 34.47 -30.32
C LYS A 815 53.39 35.39 -29.10
N MET A 816 54.09 36.53 -29.07
CA MET A 816 53.92 37.57 -28.05
C MET A 816 52.53 38.21 -28.14
N ALA A 817 52.09 38.56 -29.36
CA ALA A 817 50.80 39.18 -29.60
C ALA A 817 49.63 38.27 -29.19
N GLU A 818 49.74 36.96 -29.40
CA GLU A 818 48.75 35.99 -28.93
C GLU A 818 48.65 35.90 -27.41
N LEU A 819 49.80 35.90 -26.70
CA LEU A 819 49.84 35.85 -25.24
C LEU A 819 49.26 37.12 -24.61
N ILE A 820 49.57 38.29 -25.16
CA ILE A 820 48.99 39.57 -24.71
C ILE A 820 47.48 39.61 -24.99
N THR A 821 47.03 39.11 -26.15
CA THR A 821 45.60 39.04 -26.47
C THR A 821 44.84 38.13 -25.48
N LYS A 822 45.45 37.01 -25.07
CA LYS A 822 44.90 36.12 -24.04
C LYS A 822 44.93 36.75 -22.65
N SER A 823 46.01 37.44 -22.27
CA SER A 823 46.07 38.17 -20.99
C SER A 823 44.98 39.25 -20.91
N ASN A 824 44.82 40.06 -21.97
CA ASN A 824 43.80 41.11 -22.03
C ASN A 824 42.37 40.57 -21.98
N SER A 825 42.10 39.41 -22.60
CA SER A 825 40.77 38.79 -22.52
C SER A 825 40.46 38.28 -21.11
N MET A 826 41.45 37.74 -20.39
CA MET A 826 41.30 37.35 -18.98
C MET A 826 41.08 38.55 -18.06
N ARG A 827 41.82 39.66 -18.27
CA ARG A 827 41.58 40.91 -17.51
C ARG A 827 40.19 41.49 -17.75
N ARG A 828 39.70 41.46 -19.00
CA ARG A 828 38.35 41.90 -19.34
C ARG A 828 37.29 41.05 -18.61
N ARG A 829 37.46 39.72 -18.63
CA ARG A 829 36.57 38.79 -17.92
C ARG A 829 36.63 38.97 -16.40
N CYS A 830 37.80 39.28 -15.83
CA CYS A 830 37.92 39.63 -14.42
C CYS A 830 37.16 40.93 -14.08
N LYS A 831 37.26 41.96 -14.94
CA LYS A 831 36.50 43.21 -14.77
C LYS A 831 34.98 42.97 -14.75
N GLU A 832 34.47 42.18 -15.71
CA GLU A 832 33.04 41.80 -15.75
C GLU A 832 32.61 41.04 -14.48
N LYS A 833 33.49 40.18 -13.94
CA LYS A 833 33.20 39.45 -12.69
C LYS A 833 33.29 40.32 -11.44
N ARG A 834 34.14 41.35 -11.43
CA ARG A 834 34.19 42.36 -10.35
C ARG A 834 32.90 43.20 -10.30
N GLU A 835 32.34 43.56 -11.46
CA GLU A 835 31.02 44.22 -11.54
C GLU A 835 29.91 43.33 -10.95
N GLU A 836 29.88 42.03 -11.29
CA GLU A 836 28.94 41.06 -10.70
C GLU A 836 29.11 40.92 -9.16
N LEU A 837 30.34 41.06 -8.66
CA LEU A 837 30.63 41.01 -7.23
C LEU A 837 30.09 42.25 -6.49
N MET A 838 30.14 43.44 -7.11
CA MET A 838 29.54 44.66 -6.56
C MET A 838 28.01 44.57 -6.48
N ASP A 839 27.37 44.01 -7.51
CA ASP A 839 25.91 43.78 -7.50
C ASP A 839 25.51 42.78 -6.41
N LEU A 840 26.29 41.71 -6.22
CA LEU A 840 26.08 40.72 -5.16
C LEU A 840 26.26 41.32 -3.77
N ASP A 841 27.23 42.21 -3.57
CA ASP A 841 27.45 42.87 -2.29
C ASP A 841 26.27 43.78 -1.93
N CYS A 842 25.70 44.50 -2.89
CA CYS A 842 24.47 45.30 -2.69
C CYS A 842 23.26 44.42 -2.34
N GLU A 843 23.10 43.26 -2.98
CA GLU A 843 22.00 42.33 -2.68
C GLU A 843 22.16 41.68 -1.30
N ILE A 844 23.38 41.30 -0.91
CA ILE A 844 23.69 40.80 0.43
C ILE A 844 23.34 41.84 1.50
N GLU A 845 23.69 43.12 1.28
CA GLU A 845 23.35 44.19 2.23
C GLU A 845 21.84 44.39 2.39
N LYS A 846 21.09 44.36 1.29
CA LYS A 846 19.61 44.43 1.33
C LYS A 846 19.01 43.28 2.13
N ARG A 847 19.45 42.04 1.89
CA ARG A 847 18.94 40.87 2.62
C ARG A 847 19.34 40.85 4.09
N VAL A 848 20.53 41.37 4.44
CA VAL A 848 20.93 41.58 5.84
C VAL A 848 20.03 42.63 6.52
N ALA A 849 19.64 43.69 5.82
CA ALA A 849 18.71 44.69 6.34
C ALA A 849 17.30 44.11 6.55
N GLU A 850 16.80 43.31 5.59
CA GLU A 850 15.51 42.61 5.73
C GLU A 850 15.48 41.68 6.95
N LEU A 851 16.55 40.90 7.19
CA LEU A 851 16.66 40.04 8.36
C LEU A 851 16.69 40.81 9.69
N ARG A 852 17.26 42.02 9.71
CA ARG A 852 17.23 42.90 10.90
C ARG A 852 15.85 43.47 11.18
N HIS A 853 15.02 43.68 10.16
CA HIS A 853 13.62 44.08 10.33
C HIS A 853 12.69 42.93 10.74
N MET A 854 13.15 41.68 10.63
CA MET A 854 12.41 40.48 11.03
C MET A 854 12.72 40.01 12.47
N SER A 855 13.69 40.63 13.15
CA SER A 855 13.94 40.47 14.59
C SER A 855 13.06 41.40 15.40
#